data_AF-A0A094J6Z3-F1
#
_entry.id   AF-A0A094J6Z3-F1
#
_cell.length_a   1.000
_cell.length_b   1.000
_cell.length_c   1.000
_cell.angle_alpha   90.00
_cell.angle_beta   90.00
_cell.angle_gamma   90.00
#
_symmetry.space_group_name_H-M   'P 1'
#
loop_
_entity.id
_entity.type
_entity.pdbx_description
1 polymer ?
#
loop_
_entity_poly.entity_id
_entity_poly.type
_entity_poly.pdbx_seq_one_letter_code
_entity_poly.pdbx_strand_id
1 'polypeptide(L)'
;MLLQSLLAIATLGGVSLASEKKGPKTVYKHVAAISIDGLHSSDVPKYVALRPKSTIAELLETGYEFTDAYTSAPSDSFPGAMNLFSGASPITHGVWYDDTYDRKFWLPFSTTGTNCQGPAGAEVAFDESKDYDSTLLYSGGINPLNLPQTLVNGVCTNVYPHQRSRVNTVFEVVHEAGHQTAYTDKHPAYDLVRGPSGKGLSVGYFPEIAAVPVTTDATIAYDQLHVNAFIEWIMNGTTPEHSEVQEKLTGVPTLFGGNFQAVSVAQKTSGYVAKTLDFTPQLLKALDFVDASLGQIVAALKAKGVYDETLIVVASKHGQAPIDPTKYAKINGDLVSAATGVDVLHATTDDIALIFLKDQTKTETAVAGLNTQRKALQIEDIIYGDRLVDLGYGNPLTDSAVPDIIVRPTEGIIYTTSTAKIAEHGGINADDRKVACFVSAPGLKKTKVNHEASTKQIAPTILKALGLDPKALKGAVAEDTKVLAGKAMQLSSVLGTAQDVGKSYSWVPLPPGSFASVLAMFSSLGAAAFVATFAASALASKPLATQPCSDALVPTQIRLAYAGDKGMAVSWNTNEQLTNPTVYYNKHEKNVLKSSAKSKISTTYPTSSTYNNHVVISDLKPDTTYYYRPQCATQTYTFTTARSAGDNDEFSFAMIGDMGTFGPDGLSTTVGKGASNPLKPGEHTTIESLTTFKNSYDFIWHVGDIAYADAWLKEEKAGYVTPLNKTDGGAEYDKILNQFYNQTEGLSSAKPYMVGPGNHEANCDNGSDLTICLPGQLNFTGYQAHWNMPSAESGGVGNFWYSFDHGSVHFIQFNTETDFLNAPDEPGGEGAENAGPFAVSGAQIAWLKKDLASVNRKKTPWVVAAGHRPWYVSTTECIECQLAFEPLLLEYGVDLVLHGHKHFYERHAAVNNGTTTEIENNPKAPWYLVNGAAGHYDGLDVPDTPYVSTSRKVISAYGWNLFTVHNCTHLSTQFIASGNNTILDSATLIKKRSCK
;
A
#
# COMPACT_ATOMS: atom_id res chain seq x y z
N MET A 1 -29.86 10.46 -62.23
CA MET A 1 -31.29 10.84 -62.27
C MET A 1 -32.03 9.87 -61.36
N LEU A 2 -32.37 10.32 -60.14
CA LEU A 2 -33.73 10.69 -59.67
C LEU A 2 -34.65 9.45 -59.53
N LEU A 3 -34.85 8.92 -58.32
CA LEU A 3 -35.79 9.30 -57.23
C LEU A 3 -37.21 8.70 -57.36
N GLN A 4 -37.63 8.07 -56.24
CA GLN A 4 -38.99 7.95 -55.66
C GLN A 4 -39.88 6.72 -55.96
N SER A 5 -39.98 5.87 -54.91
CA SER A 5 -41.17 5.54 -54.09
C SER A 5 -42.44 4.92 -54.71
N LEU A 6 -42.86 3.73 -54.26
CA LEU A 6 -44.01 3.50 -53.34
C LEU A 6 -44.31 1.99 -53.05
N LEU A 7 -44.48 1.70 -51.75
CA LEU A 7 -45.34 0.74 -51.02
C LEU A 7 -45.72 -0.69 -51.52
N ALA A 8 -45.30 -1.67 -50.68
CA ALA A 8 -46.06 -2.70 -49.96
C ALA A 8 -47.05 -3.67 -50.67
N ILE A 9 -46.82 -5.00 -50.50
CA ILE A 9 -47.61 -5.94 -49.66
C ILE A 9 -46.86 -7.29 -49.54
N ALA A 10 -47.00 -7.91 -48.36
CA ALA A 10 -46.27 -9.02 -47.77
C ALA A 10 -46.52 -10.42 -48.40
N THR A 11 -45.57 -11.37 -48.24
CA THR A 11 -45.68 -12.47 -47.24
C THR A 11 -44.54 -13.50 -47.29
N LEU A 12 -44.10 -13.89 -46.08
CA LEU A 12 -43.61 -15.20 -45.60
C LEU A 12 -42.19 -15.69 -45.95
N GLY A 13 -41.40 -15.92 -44.90
CA GLY A 13 -40.18 -16.75 -44.96
C GLY A 13 -39.09 -16.49 -43.92
N GLY A 14 -39.35 -15.75 -42.83
CA GLY A 14 -38.34 -15.54 -41.76
C GLY A 14 -38.37 -16.67 -40.73
N VAL A 15 -37.36 -17.54 -40.76
CA VAL A 15 -37.05 -18.46 -39.66
C VAL A 15 -36.60 -17.61 -38.46
N SER A 16 -37.50 -17.41 -37.50
CA SER A 16 -37.16 -16.84 -36.21
C SER A 16 -36.44 -17.93 -35.40
N LEU A 17 -35.14 -17.75 -35.17
CA LEU A 17 -34.46 -18.38 -34.05
C LEU A 17 -35.09 -17.81 -32.79
N ALA A 18 -35.99 -18.59 -32.18
CA ALA A 18 -36.52 -18.31 -30.86
C ALA A 18 -35.34 -18.22 -29.89
N SER A 19 -35.04 -17.01 -29.44
CA SER A 19 -34.26 -16.80 -28.22
C SER A 19 -35.04 -17.45 -27.08
N GLU A 20 -34.52 -18.57 -26.57
CA GLU A 20 -34.98 -19.14 -25.31
C GLU A 20 -34.92 -18.05 -24.25
N LYS A 21 -36.09 -17.66 -23.72
CA LYS A 21 -36.19 -16.86 -22.50
C LYS A 21 -35.60 -17.69 -21.36
N LYS A 22 -34.29 -17.54 -21.11
CA LYS A 22 -33.66 -18.01 -19.88
C LYS A 22 -34.37 -17.33 -18.70
N GLY A 23 -34.92 -18.13 -17.80
CA GLY A 23 -35.42 -17.65 -16.51
C GLY A 23 -34.29 -16.94 -15.72
N PRO A 24 -34.63 -16.21 -14.64
CA PRO A 24 -33.64 -15.47 -13.87
C PRO A 24 -32.48 -16.38 -13.44
N LYS A 25 -31.25 -16.03 -13.85
CA LYS A 25 -30.03 -16.66 -13.33
C LYS A 25 -30.04 -16.46 -11.81
N THR A 26 -29.95 -17.55 -11.06
CA THR A 26 -30.12 -17.58 -9.60
C THR A 26 -28.88 -17.10 -8.81
N VAL A 27 -27.75 -16.86 -9.48
CA VAL A 27 -26.49 -16.36 -8.92
C VAL A 27 -25.80 -15.46 -9.95
N TYR A 28 -25.37 -14.27 -9.54
CA TYR A 28 -24.58 -13.30 -10.32
C TYR A 28 -23.09 -13.56 -10.14
N LYS A 29 -22.28 -13.20 -11.15
CA LYS A 29 -20.80 -13.27 -11.03
C LYS A 29 -20.19 -11.98 -10.52
N HIS A 30 -20.89 -10.87 -10.71
CA HIS A 30 -20.42 -9.55 -10.36
C HIS A 30 -21.52 -8.75 -9.64
N VAL A 31 -21.11 -7.88 -8.74
CA VAL A 31 -21.97 -6.85 -8.15
C VAL A 31 -21.26 -5.50 -8.28
N ALA A 32 -21.97 -4.52 -8.85
CA ALA A 32 -21.58 -3.12 -8.85
C ALA A 32 -22.38 -2.37 -7.78
N ALA A 33 -21.74 -1.96 -6.69
CA ALA A 33 -22.39 -1.27 -5.57
C ALA A 33 -22.01 0.22 -5.54
N ILE A 34 -22.95 1.08 -5.93
CA ILE A 34 -22.70 2.51 -6.16
C ILE A 34 -23.49 3.32 -5.13
N SER A 35 -22.78 4.13 -4.34
CA SER A 35 -23.36 5.18 -3.52
C SER A 35 -23.41 6.50 -4.29
N ILE A 36 -24.47 7.27 -4.10
CA ILE A 36 -24.60 8.65 -4.59
C ILE A 36 -24.96 9.51 -3.40
N ASP A 37 -23.97 10.18 -2.80
CA ASP A 37 -24.17 10.92 -1.56
C ASP A 37 -25.20 12.04 -1.76
N GLY A 38 -26.12 12.14 -0.81
CA GLY A 38 -27.22 13.10 -0.82
C GLY A 38 -28.45 12.70 -1.66
N LEU A 39 -28.42 11.61 -2.44
CA LEU A 39 -29.56 11.24 -3.27
C LEU A 39 -30.76 10.75 -2.43
N HIS A 40 -31.83 11.53 -2.38
CA HIS A 40 -33.05 11.20 -1.63
C HIS A 40 -33.96 10.27 -2.43
N SER A 41 -34.80 9.50 -1.72
CA SER A 41 -35.82 8.65 -2.38
C SER A 41 -36.81 9.47 -3.21
N SER A 42 -37.08 10.72 -2.83
CA SER A 42 -37.93 11.66 -3.56
C SER A 42 -37.31 12.18 -4.87
N ASP A 43 -35.98 12.17 -4.99
CA ASP A 43 -35.29 12.70 -6.16
C ASP A 43 -35.46 11.79 -7.37
N VAL A 44 -35.46 10.47 -7.15
CA VAL A 44 -35.55 9.46 -8.21
C VAL A 44 -36.80 9.63 -9.10
N PRO A 45 -38.05 9.62 -8.57
CA PRO A 45 -39.24 9.80 -9.41
C PRO A 45 -39.29 11.17 -10.06
N LYS A 46 -38.76 12.21 -9.40
CA LYS A 46 -38.72 13.57 -9.94
C LYS A 46 -37.76 13.67 -11.13
N TYR A 47 -36.57 13.11 -10.98
CA TYR A 47 -35.55 13.08 -12.03
C TYR A 47 -36.02 12.26 -13.24
N VAL A 48 -36.58 11.07 -13.02
CA VAL A 48 -37.15 10.23 -14.10
C VAL A 48 -38.27 10.95 -14.85
N ALA A 49 -39.12 11.73 -14.16
CA ALA A 49 -40.15 12.53 -14.82
C ALA A 49 -39.56 13.63 -15.73
N LEU A 50 -38.43 14.25 -15.33
CA LEU A 50 -37.73 15.27 -16.12
C LEU A 50 -36.84 14.67 -17.23
N ARG A 51 -36.37 13.44 -17.04
CA ARG A 51 -35.46 12.70 -17.92
C ARG A 51 -35.99 11.27 -18.14
N PRO A 52 -37.10 11.08 -18.88
CA PRO A 52 -37.74 9.76 -19.02
C PRO A 52 -36.91 8.75 -19.84
N LYS A 53 -35.79 9.17 -20.42
CA LYS A 53 -34.83 8.33 -21.16
C LYS A 53 -33.46 8.24 -20.46
N SER A 54 -33.40 8.62 -19.20
CA SER A 54 -32.20 8.52 -18.36
C SER A 54 -31.78 7.06 -18.14
N THR A 55 -30.51 6.85 -17.79
CA THR A 55 -30.02 5.53 -17.38
C THR A 55 -30.75 5.04 -16.13
N ILE A 56 -31.03 5.91 -15.17
CA ILE A 56 -31.83 5.58 -13.98
C ILE A 56 -33.20 5.05 -14.40
N ALA A 57 -33.88 5.70 -15.36
CA ALA A 57 -35.15 5.19 -15.88
C ALA A 57 -35.00 3.80 -16.53
N GLU A 58 -33.94 3.56 -17.31
CA GLU A 58 -33.64 2.25 -17.92
C GLU A 58 -33.42 1.16 -16.85
N LEU A 59 -32.61 1.45 -15.83
CA LEU A 59 -32.30 0.51 -14.75
C LEU A 59 -33.56 0.13 -13.96
N LEU A 60 -34.48 1.07 -13.74
CA LEU A 60 -35.74 0.82 -13.04
C LEU A 60 -36.73 -0.04 -13.85
N GLU A 61 -36.65 -0.08 -15.19
CA GLU A 61 -37.45 -1.01 -16.00
C GLU A 61 -37.10 -2.49 -15.73
N THR A 62 -35.87 -2.73 -15.26
CA THR A 62 -35.35 -4.05 -14.91
C THR A 62 -34.87 -4.07 -13.46
N GLY A 63 -35.60 -3.41 -12.56
CA GLY A 63 -35.17 -3.26 -11.18
C GLY A 63 -36.26 -3.25 -10.12
N TYR A 64 -35.82 -3.37 -8.87
CA TYR A 64 -36.63 -3.15 -7.67
C TYR A 64 -36.26 -1.78 -7.09
N GLU A 65 -37.25 -0.89 -7.01
CA GLU A 65 -37.15 0.43 -6.39
C GLU A 65 -37.70 0.37 -4.96
N PHE A 66 -36.89 0.69 -3.97
CA PHE A 66 -37.31 0.79 -2.57
C PHE A 66 -37.64 2.24 -2.25
N THR A 67 -38.93 2.58 -2.29
CA THR A 67 -39.38 3.98 -2.23
C THR A 67 -39.42 4.56 -0.80
N ASP A 68 -39.27 3.71 0.21
CA ASP A 68 -39.21 4.11 1.63
C ASP A 68 -37.96 3.49 2.29
N ALA A 69 -36.80 3.77 1.70
CA ALA A 69 -35.52 3.30 2.18
C ALA A 69 -34.87 4.29 3.14
N TYR A 70 -34.30 3.77 4.24
CA TYR A 70 -33.63 4.55 5.26
C TYR A 70 -32.19 4.12 5.45
N THR A 71 -31.29 5.10 5.57
CA THR A 71 -29.91 4.85 5.96
C THR A 71 -29.73 4.81 7.49
N SER A 72 -28.49 4.86 7.97
CA SER A 72 -28.13 4.77 9.40
C SER A 72 -28.78 5.88 10.24
N ALA A 73 -28.77 5.69 11.55
CA ALA A 73 -29.12 6.71 12.52
C ALA A 73 -27.97 6.78 13.54
N PRO A 74 -27.13 7.83 13.52
CA PRO A 74 -27.15 8.97 12.59
C PRO A 74 -26.76 8.60 11.15
N SER A 75 -27.21 9.40 10.18
CA SER A 75 -27.03 9.15 8.74
C SER A 75 -25.87 9.95 8.14
N ASP A 76 -24.67 9.71 8.62
CA ASP A 76 -23.48 10.40 8.12
C ASP A 76 -22.67 9.53 7.13
N SER A 77 -21.65 10.09 6.47
CA SER A 77 -20.77 9.47 5.48
C SER A 77 -20.27 8.08 5.92
N PHE A 78 -19.62 8.00 7.08
CA PHE A 78 -18.99 6.78 7.59
C PHE A 78 -19.97 5.76 8.16
N PRO A 79 -20.91 6.12 9.06
CA PRO A 79 -21.94 5.18 9.50
C PRO A 79 -22.82 4.70 8.34
N GLY A 80 -23.13 5.56 7.36
CA GLY A 80 -23.89 5.21 6.17
C GLY A 80 -23.18 4.19 5.29
N ALA A 81 -21.87 4.39 5.06
CA ALA A 81 -21.03 3.42 4.34
C ALA A 81 -20.97 2.06 5.05
N MET A 82 -20.77 2.08 6.38
CA MET A 82 -20.73 0.85 7.16
C MET A 82 -22.08 0.16 7.22
N ASN A 83 -23.19 0.90 7.21
CA ASN A 83 -24.51 0.33 7.09
C ASN A 83 -24.64 -0.47 5.78
N LEU A 84 -24.28 0.15 4.65
CA LEU A 84 -24.29 -0.48 3.33
C LEU A 84 -23.46 -1.77 3.26
N PHE A 85 -22.28 -1.78 3.88
CA PHE A 85 -21.28 -2.83 3.66
C PHE A 85 -21.09 -3.83 4.80
N SER A 86 -21.49 -3.55 6.04
CA SER A 86 -21.44 -4.53 7.15
C SER A 86 -22.77 -5.24 7.41
N GLY A 87 -23.86 -4.64 6.94
CA GLY A 87 -25.22 -5.12 7.22
C GLY A 87 -25.67 -4.89 8.67
N ALA A 88 -25.06 -3.94 9.35
CA ALA A 88 -25.36 -3.58 10.73
C ALA A 88 -25.52 -2.07 10.91
N SER A 89 -26.07 -1.67 12.05
CA SER A 89 -26.19 -0.27 12.48
C SER A 89 -25.02 0.18 13.37
N PRO A 90 -24.87 1.49 13.63
CA PRO A 90 -23.75 2.05 14.40
C PRO A 90 -23.47 1.41 15.76
N ILE A 91 -24.51 0.96 16.47
CA ILE A 91 -24.33 0.26 17.76
C ILE A 91 -23.53 -1.04 17.63
N THR A 92 -23.67 -1.73 16.50
CA THR A 92 -23.06 -3.04 16.26
C THR A 92 -21.71 -2.91 15.58
N HIS A 93 -21.61 -2.15 14.48
CA HIS A 93 -20.31 -1.97 13.82
C HIS A 93 -19.42 -0.95 14.54
N GLY A 94 -19.99 -0.13 15.42
CA GLY A 94 -19.28 0.78 16.31
C GLY A 94 -18.93 2.15 15.72
N VAL A 95 -19.22 2.41 14.44
CA VAL A 95 -18.86 3.67 13.77
C VAL A 95 -20.06 4.60 13.82
N TRP A 96 -19.98 5.65 14.64
CA TRP A 96 -21.12 6.52 14.94
C TRP A 96 -21.22 7.74 14.04
N TYR A 97 -20.09 8.28 13.61
CA TYR A 97 -19.98 9.50 12.82
C TYR A 97 -18.59 9.54 12.19
N ASP A 98 -18.37 10.42 11.22
CA ASP A 98 -17.04 10.68 10.67
C ASP A 98 -16.13 11.37 11.70
N ASP A 99 -16.60 12.37 12.42
CA ASP A 99 -15.97 12.95 13.62
C ASP A 99 -16.69 12.54 14.91
N THR A 100 -16.02 11.75 15.75
CA THR A 100 -16.59 11.24 17.00
C THR A 100 -15.56 11.16 18.13
N TYR A 101 -15.94 10.58 19.27
CA TYR A 101 -15.05 10.43 20.42
C TYR A 101 -15.08 9.00 20.95
N ASP A 102 -13.91 8.51 21.37
CA ASP A 102 -13.81 7.23 22.08
C ASP A 102 -13.02 7.39 23.37
N ARG A 103 -13.67 7.09 24.50
CA ARG A 103 -13.05 7.15 25.84
C ARG A 103 -11.92 6.14 26.05
N LYS A 104 -11.74 5.17 25.15
CA LYS A 104 -10.66 4.16 25.23
C LYS A 104 -9.45 4.48 24.37
N PHE A 105 -9.51 5.52 23.54
CA PHE A 105 -8.42 5.87 22.64
C PHE A 105 -7.59 7.03 23.18
N TRP A 106 -6.35 7.12 22.74
CA TRP A 106 -5.47 8.25 22.99
C TRP A 106 -5.35 9.09 21.74
N LEU A 107 -5.06 10.37 21.96
CA LEU A 107 -4.86 11.33 20.87
C LEU A 107 -3.71 10.87 19.97
N PRO A 108 -3.75 11.24 18.67
CA PRO A 108 -2.67 10.94 17.76
C PRO A 108 -1.33 11.49 18.23
N PHE A 109 -0.24 10.84 17.82
CA PHE A 109 1.11 11.32 18.09
C PHE A 109 1.32 12.74 17.54
N SER A 110 0.77 13.07 16.37
CA SER A 110 0.85 14.40 15.78
C SER A 110 0.21 15.50 16.64
N THR A 111 -0.70 15.12 17.54
CA THR A 111 -1.37 16.05 18.45
C THR A 111 -0.60 16.25 19.75
N THR A 112 0.00 15.18 20.30
CA THR A 112 0.57 15.22 21.66
C THR A 112 2.10 15.11 21.72
N GLY A 113 2.74 14.65 20.64
CA GLY A 113 4.16 14.27 20.63
C GLY A 113 4.49 13.05 21.51
N THR A 114 3.47 12.29 21.95
CA THR A 114 3.64 11.13 22.85
C THR A 114 2.72 9.98 22.46
N ASN A 115 3.15 8.74 22.74
CA ASN A 115 2.36 7.53 22.43
C ASN A 115 1.60 7.03 23.66
N CYS A 116 0.27 6.97 23.58
CA CYS A 116 -0.64 6.47 24.64
C CYS A 116 -0.33 7.01 26.06
N GLN A 117 0.08 8.27 26.18
CA GLN A 117 0.33 8.92 27.46
C GLN A 117 -0.84 9.81 27.90
N GLY A 118 -1.00 9.94 29.22
CA GLY A 118 -2.11 10.69 29.81
C GLY A 118 -3.42 9.90 29.90
N PRO A 119 -4.52 10.54 30.30
CA PRO A 119 -5.83 9.88 30.40
C PRO A 119 -6.33 9.49 29.00
N ALA A 120 -6.93 8.29 28.90
CA ALA A 120 -7.64 7.88 27.69
C ALA A 120 -8.87 8.76 27.45
N GLY A 121 -9.18 8.94 26.17
CA GLY A 121 -10.21 9.79 25.64
C GLY A 121 -9.67 10.62 24.49
N ALA A 122 -10.09 10.31 23.26
CA ALA A 122 -9.63 10.97 22.06
C ALA A 122 -10.75 11.19 21.04
N GLU A 123 -10.65 12.29 20.33
CA GLU A 123 -11.37 12.51 19.08
C GLU A 123 -10.90 11.47 18.04
N VAL A 124 -11.88 10.96 17.30
CA VAL A 124 -11.73 9.95 16.26
C VAL A 124 -12.40 10.51 15.03
N ALA A 125 -11.63 11.29 14.28
CA ALA A 125 -12.03 11.82 12.98
C ALA A 125 -11.67 10.85 11.85
N PHE A 126 -12.55 10.69 10.87
CA PHE A 126 -12.37 9.91 9.65
C PHE A 126 -12.52 10.83 8.45
N ASP A 127 -11.55 11.71 8.27
CA ASP A 127 -11.55 12.78 7.28
C ASP A 127 -10.15 12.97 6.69
N GLU A 128 -9.97 14.05 5.95
CA GLU A 128 -8.70 14.42 5.32
C GLU A 128 -7.58 14.72 6.33
N SER A 129 -7.90 14.93 7.63
CA SER A 129 -6.88 15.15 8.67
C SER A 129 -6.01 13.92 8.91
N LYS A 130 -6.41 12.76 8.38
CA LYS A 130 -5.68 11.49 8.52
C LYS A 130 -4.65 11.28 7.44
N ASP A 131 -4.58 12.16 6.46
CA ASP A 131 -3.72 12.00 5.30
C ASP A 131 -2.30 12.54 5.53
N TYR A 132 -1.35 12.15 4.68
CA TYR A 132 -0.02 12.77 4.67
C TYR A 132 -0.07 14.22 4.19
N ASP A 133 -0.78 14.48 3.08
CA ASP A 133 -1.03 15.84 2.58
C ASP A 133 -2.39 15.91 1.90
N SER A 134 -3.40 16.39 2.63
CA SER A 134 -4.75 16.54 2.13
C SER A 134 -4.93 17.63 1.07
N THR A 135 -3.90 18.45 0.81
CA THR A 135 -3.94 19.47 -0.23
C THR A 135 -3.65 18.92 -1.62
N LEU A 136 -3.16 17.68 -1.70
CA LEU A 136 -2.87 16.97 -2.95
C LEU A 136 -3.98 15.97 -3.28
N LEU A 137 -4.35 15.90 -4.57
CA LEU A 137 -5.36 14.97 -5.05
C LEU A 137 -5.01 13.49 -4.76
N TYR A 138 -3.73 13.16 -4.70
CA TYR A 138 -3.24 11.87 -4.22
C TYR A 138 -2.38 12.14 -3.00
N SER A 139 -3.01 12.09 -1.83
CA SER A 139 -2.51 12.64 -0.58
C SER A 139 -1.36 11.88 0.07
N GLY A 140 -0.86 10.82 -0.56
CA GLY A 140 0.13 9.90 0.01
C GLY A 140 -0.47 8.78 0.87
N GLY A 141 -1.80 8.75 1.04
CA GLY A 141 -2.49 7.77 1.89
C GLY A 141 -2.58 8.24 3.35
N ILE A 142 -2.96 7.31 4.23
CA ILE A 142 -3.13 7.58 5.67
C ILE A 142 -1.76 7.78 6.33
N ASN A 143 -1.59 8.90 7.02
CA ASN A 143 -0.46 9.18 7.91
C ASN A 143 -0.68 8.55 9.29
N PRO A 144 0.12 7.55 9.70
CA PRO A 144 -0.04 6.89 10.99
C PRO A 144 0.09 7.81 12.20
N LEU A 145 0.82 8.93 12.08
CA LEU A 145 0.96 9.90 13.18
C LEU A 145 -0.34 10.64 13.49
N ASN A 146 -1.24 10.72 12.52
CA ASN A 146 -2.55 11.38 12.63
C ASN A 146 -3.65 10.44 13.12
N LEU A 147 -3.34 9.15 13.31
CA LEU A 147 -4.29 8.15 13.77
C LEU A 147 -4.45 8.16 15.29
N PRO A 148 -5.68 7.97 15.80
CA PRO A 148 -5.88 7.74 17.23
C PRO A 148 -5.20 6.43 17.64
N GLN A 149 -4.87 6.33 18.93
CA GLN A 149 -4.07 5.22 19.44
C GLN A 149 -4.84 4.41 20.48
N THR A 150 -4.50 3.13 20.64
CA THR A 150 -5.04 2.28 21.69
C THR A 150 -3.99 1.32 22.24
N LEU A 151 -4.26 0.72 23.39
CA LEU A 151 -3.37 -0.29 23.97
C LEU A 151 -3.81 -1.69 23.54
N VAL A 152 -2.97 -2.36 22.75
CA VAL A 152 -3.14 -3.78 22.41
C VAL A 152 -2.08 -4.57 23.17
N ASN A 153 -2.50 -5.40 24.12
CA ASN A 153 -1.60 -6.18 25.00
C ASN A 153 -0.53 -5.32 25.71
N GLY A 154 -0.87 -4.08 26.07
CA GLY A 154 0.03 -3.14 26.73
C GLY A 154 0.95 -2.35 25.79
N VAL A 155 0.88 -2.59 24.48
CA VAL A 155 1.63 -1.84 23.46
C VAL A 155 0.72 -0.79 22.85
N CYS A 156 1.23 0.45 22.73
CA CYS A 156 0.50 1.51 22.04
C CYS A 156 0.46 1.22 20.53
N THR A 157 -0.72 1.25 19.93
CA THR A 157 -0.95 0.87 18.55
C THR A 157 -1.89 1.89 17.90
N ASN A 158 -1.52 2.37 16.72
CA ASN A 158 -2.38 3.23 15.91
C ASN A 158 -3.60 2.45 15.44
N VAL A 159 -4.78 3.06 15.51
CA VAL A 159 -6.05 2.48 15.11
C VAL A 159 -6.38 2.98 13.70
N TYR A 160 -6.17 2.11 12.71
CA TYR A 160 -6.55 2.41 11.33
C TYR A 160 -8.09 2.41 11.17
N PRO A 161 -8.64 3.15 10.18
CA PRO A 161 -10.07 3.21 9.94
C PRO A 161 -10.72 1.82 9.84
N HIS A 162 -10.13 0.87 9.12
CA HIS A 162 -10.66 -0.49 9.03
C HIS A 162 -10.80 -1.17 10.39
N GLN A 163 -9.87 -0.95 11.32
CA GLN A 163 -9.87 -1.54 12.66
C GLN A 163 -10.96 -0.95 13.57
N ARG A 164 -11.58 0.17 13.16
CA ARG A 164 -12.68 0.76 13.91
C ARG A 164 -13.96 -0.07 13.83
N SER A 165 -14.16 -0.78 12.72
CA SER A 165 -15.31 -1.66 12.57
C SER A 165 -15.21 -2.84 13.54
N ARG A 166 -16.27 -3.12 14.29
CA ARG A 166 -16.34 -4.28 15.20
C ARG A 166 -16.76 -5.57 14.51
N VAL A 167 -17.23 -5.46 13.26
CA VAL A 167 -17.77 -6.56 12.46
C VAL A 167 -17.18 -6.52 11.06
N ASN A 168 -17.17 -7.67 10.39
CA ASN A 168 -16.68 -7.76 9.02
C ASN A 168 -17.58 -7.05 8.01
N THR A 169 -16.97 -6.66 6.88
CA THR A 169 -17.68 -6.11 5.73
C THR A 169 -17.96 -7.19 4.68
N VAL A 170 -18.87 -6.89 3.75
CA VAL A 170 -19.16 -7.71 2.59
C VAL A 170 -17.93 -7.88 1.70
N PHE A 171 -17.06 -6.86 1.66
CA PHE A 171 -15.79 -6.91 0.94
C PHE A 171 -14.86 -7.98 1.53
N GLU A 172 -14.73 -8.05 2.86
CA GLU A 172 -13.99 -9.14 3.50
C GLU A 172 -14.58 -10.52 3.22
N VAL A 173 -15.90 -10.67 3.33
CA VAL A 173 -16.53 -11.98 3.09
C VAL A 173 -16.31 -12.44 1.64
N VAL A 174 -16.42 -11.53 0.67
CA VAL A 174 -16.17 -11.84 -0.75
C VAL A 174 -14.68 -12.15 -0.97
N HIS A 175 -13.78 -11.39 -0.37
CA HIS A 175 -12.33 -11.59 -0.50
C HIS A 175 -11.86 -12.91 0.14
N GLU A 176 -12.35 -13.22 1.35
CA GLU A 176 -12.08 -14.48 2.06
C GLU A 176 -12.61 -15.71 1.28
N ALA A 177 -13.66 -15.53 0.47
CA ALA A 177 -14.16 -16.57 -0.44
C ALA A 177 -13.25 -16.78 -1.68
N GLY A 178 -12.13 -16.07 -1.79
CA GLY A 178 -11.16 -16.18 -2.88
C GLY A 178 -11.52 -15.36 -4.11
N HIS A 179 -12.30 -14.29 -3.94
CA HIS A 179 -12.75 -13.43 -5.02
C HIS A 179 -12.14 -12.03 -4.94
N GLN A 180 -11.93 -11.40 -6.09
CA GLN A 180 -11.30 -10.08 -6.15
C GLN A 180 -12.32 -8.96 -5.93
N THR A 181 -11.92 -7.94 -5.18
CA THR A 181 -12.78 -6.82 -4.77
C THR A 181 -12.14 -5.46 -5.05
N ALA A 182 -12.94 -4.46 -5.39
CA ALA A 182 -12.44 -3.10 -5.63
C ALA A 182 -13.36 -2.01 -5.05
N TYR A 183 -12.80 -0.90 -4.58
CA TYR A 183 -13.60 0.21 -4.07
C TYR A 183 -12.95 1.57 -4.30
N THR A 184 -13.76 2.61 -4.52
CA THR A 184 -13.27 3.99 -4.71
C THR A 184 -14.12 5.02 -3.97
N ASP A 185 -13.49 5.98 -3.31
CA ASP A 185 -14.18 7.00 -2.51
C ASP A 185 -13.31 8.22 -2.22
N LYS A 186 -13.85 9.17 -1.43
CA LYS A 186 -13.40 10.56 -1.43
C LYS A 186 -12.10 10.91 -0.70
N HIS A 187 -11.48 9.97 0.01
CA HIS A 187 -10.18 10.10 0.68
C HIS A 187 -9.72 8.75 1.29
N PRO A 188 -8.43 8.58 1.63
CA PRO A 188 -7.86 7.33 2.15
C PRO A 188 -8.53 6.75 3.40
N ALA A 189 -9.19 7.56 4.24
CA ALA A 189 -9.88 7.04 5.43
C ALA A 189 -11.01 6.05 5.10
N TYR A 190 -11.46 5.98 3.84
CA TYR A 190 -12.33 4.90 3.35
C TYR A 190 -11.69 3.51 3.29
N ASP A 191 -10.41 3.39 3.65
CA ASP A 191 -9.78 2.17 4.17
C ASP A 191 -10.72 1.40 5.12
N LEU A 192 -11.60 2.11 5.85
CA LEU A 192 -12.72 1.57 6.63
C LEU A 192 -13.39 0.33 6.03
N VAL A 193 -13.70 0.32 4.73
CA VAL A 193 -14.46 -0.77 4.09
C VAL A 193 -13.65 -2.07 3.94
N ARG A 194 -12.33 -2.03 4.17
CA ARG A 194 -11.45 -3.21 4.23
C ARG A 194 -11.62 -4.02 5.51
N GLY A 195 -12.32 -3.48 6.51
CA GLY A 195 -12.21 -3.89 7.90
C GLY A 195 -13.12 -5.02 8.40
N PRO A 196 -12.74 -5.63 9.55
CA PRO A 196 -11.66 -5.16 10.44
C PRO A 196 -10.27 -5.71 10.16
N SER A 197 -10.11 -6.67 9.26
CA SER A 197 -8.79 -7.27 8.97
C SER A 197 -7.87 -6.39 8.14
N GLY A 198 -8.42 -5.37 7.48
CA GLY A 198 -7.68 -4.56 6.50
C GLY A 198 -7.51 -5.24 5.14
N LYS A 199 -8.13 -6.41 4.92
CA LYS A 199 -7.92 -7.24 3.71
C LYS A 199 -9.11 -7.27 2.75
N GLY A 200 -10.22 -6.60 3.07
CA GLY A 200 -11.44 -6.73 2.29
C GLY A 200 -11.34 -6.27 0.82
N LEU A 201 -10.32 -5.50 0.45
CA LEU A 201 -10.15 -4.96 -0.90
C LEU A 201 -8.88 -5.48 -1.57
N SER A 202 -9.02 -6.12 -2.74
CA SER A 202 -7.89 -6.33 -3.65
C SER A 202 -7.31 -4.98 -4.11
N VAL A 203 -8.18 -4.01 -4.41
CA VAL A 203 -7.81 -2.66 -4.87
C VAL A 203 -8.65 -1.58 -4.21
N GLY A 204 -8.00 -0.54 -3.69
CA GLY A 204 -8.64 0.71 -3.27
C GLY A 204 -8.18 1.88 -4.14
N TYR A 205 -9.07 2.82 -4.49
CA TYR A 205 -8.71 4.04 -5.20
C TYR A 205 -9.32 5.26 -4.49
N PHE A 206 -8.48 6.00 -3.79
CA PHE A 206 -8.92 7.01 -2.81
C PHE A 206 -8.29 8.38 -3.08
N PRO A 207 -8.62 9.06 -4.20
CA PRO A 207 -8.19 10.43 -4.41
C PRO A 207 -8.80 11.35 -3.34
N GLU A 208 -8.11 12.40 -2.93
CA GLU A 208 -8.53 13.32 -1.87
C GLU A 208 -9.38 14.46 -2.42
N ILE A 209 -10.61 14.58 -1.90
CA ILE A 209 -11.57 15.62 -2.27
C ILE A 209 -11.23 16.99 -1.69
N ALA A 210 -10.54 17.07 -0.55
CA ALA A 210 -10.11 18.32 0.08
C ALA A 210 -9.15 19.13 -0.82
N ALA A 211 -8.46 18.46 -1.75
CA ALA A 211 -7.65 19.09 -2.80
C ALA A 211 -8.49 19.77 -3.90
N VAL A 212 -9.81 19.64 -3.87
CA VAL A 212 -10.73 20.11 -4.91
C VAL A 212 -11.62 21.25 -4.39
N PRO A 213 -11.80 22.34 -5.16
CA PRO A 213 -12.72 23.41 -4.77
C PRO A 213 -14.15 22.92 -4.53
N VAL A 214 -14.79 23.38 -3.45
CA VAL A 214 -16.16 23.01 -3.08
C VAL A 214 -17.19 23.69 -4.00
N THR A 215 -17.28 23.20 -5.24
CA THR A 215 -18.23 23.65 -6.27
C THR A 215 -18.77 22.45 -7.02
N THR A 216 -19.99 22.56 -7.56
CA THR A 216 -20.59 21.49 -8.39
C THR A 216 -19.68 21.06 -9.54
N ASP A 217 -19.06 22.02 -10.24
CA ASP A 217 -18.28 21.73 -11.44
C ASP A 217 -16.95 21.03 -11.13
N ALA A 218 -16.24 21.49 -10.10
CA ALA A 218 -15.00 20.84 -9.67
C ALA A 218 -15.28 19.45 -9.10
N THR A 219 -16.38 19.28 -8.37
CA THR A 219 -16.78 17.97 -7.83
C THR A 219 -17.21 17.00 -8.93
N ILE A 220 -17.85 17.47 -10.01
CA ILE A 220 -18.13 16.66 -11.19
C ILE A 220 -16.83 16.16 -11.84
N ALA A 221 -15.83 17.05 -12.00
CA ALA A 221 -14.54 16.67 -12.54
C ALA A 221 -13.81 15.66 -11.65
N TYR A 222 -13.95 15.80 -10.34
CA TYR A 222 -13.44 14.87 -9.35
C TYR A 222 -14.14 13.51 -9.40
N ASP A 223 -15.47 13.46 -9.39
CA ASP A 223 -16.23 12.22 -9.47
C ASP A 223 -15.95 11.44 -10.76
N GLN A 224 -15.58 12.14 -11.85
CA GLN A 224 -15.15 11.49 -13.09
C GLN A 224 -13.92 10.59 -12.89
N LEU A 225 -13.07 10.85 -11.89
CA LEU A 225 -11.97 9.95 -11.51
C LEU A 225 -12.51 8.61 -11.01
N HIS A 226 -13.56 8.61 -10.18
CA HIS A 226 -14.22 7.39 -9.71
C HIS A 226 -14.88 6.64 -10.87
N VAL A 227 -15.54 7.35 -11.80
CA VAL A 227 -16.11 6.75 -13.03
C VAL A 227 -15.02 6.07 -13.87
N ASN A 228 -13.87 6.72 -14.02
CA ASN A 228 -12.73 6.14 -14.74
C ASN A 228 -12.24 4.86 -14.06
N ALA A 229 -12.15 4.83 -12.73
CA ALA A 229 -11.79 3.63 -11.97
C ALA A 229 -12.76 2.47 -12.24
N PHE A 230 -14.07 2.70 -12.19
CA PHE A 230 -15.07 1.70 -12.55
C PHE A 230 -14.85 1.16 -13.97
N ILE A 231 -14.64 2.04 -14.94
CA ILE A 231 -14.45 1.66 -16.35
C ILE A 231 -13.17 0.81 -16.52
N GLU A 232 -12.07 1.19 -15.87
CA GLU A 232 -10.81 0.44 -15.94
C GLU A 232 -10.93 -0.96 -15.34
N TRP A 233 -11.54 -1.08 -14.15
CA TRP A 233 -11.79 -2.39 -13.53
C TRP A 233 -12.62 -3.30 -14.43
N ILE A 234 -13.65 -2.75 -15.09
CA ILE A 234 -14.54 -3.52 -15.99
C ILE A 234 -13.84 -3.89 -17.30
N MET A 235 -13.27 -2.92 -17.99
CA MET A 235 -12.79 -3.11 -19.36
C MET A 235 -11.45 -3.83 -19.39
N ASN A 236 -10.53 -3.44 -18.52
CA ASN A 236 -9.13 -3.83 -18.61
C ASN A 236 -8.75 -4.87 -17.56
N GLY A 237 -9.49 -4.96 -16.44
CA GLY A 237 -9.02 -5.71 -15.27
C GLY A 237 -7.70 -5.13 -14.74
N THR A 238 -7.50 -3.82 -14.94
CA THR A 238 -6.37 -3.04 -14.43
C THR A 238 -6.88 -2.00 -13.45
N THR A 239 -5.98 -1.24 -12.86
CA THR A 239 -6.30 -0.22 -11.85
C THR A 239 -5.73 1.12 -12.27
N PRO A 240 -6.39 2.24 -11.94
CA PRO A 240 -5.84 3.57 -12.14
C PRO A 240 -4.48 3.72 -11.45
N GLU A 241 -3.65 4.63 -11.96
CA GLU A 241 -2.45 5.09 -11.27
C GLU A 241 -2.82 5.61 -9.87
N HIS A 242 -1.92 5.44 -8.89
CA HIS A 242 -2.15 5.78 -7.47
C HIS A 242 -3.22 4.95 -6.74
N SER A 243 -3.68 3.82 -7.32
CA SER A 243 -4.48 2.85 -6.57
C SER A 243 -3.65 2.12 -5.52
N GLU A 244 -4.24 1.86 -4.36
CA GLU A 244 -3.72 0.96 -3.33
C GLU A 244 -4.01 -0.49 -3.73
N VAL A 245 -2.98 -1.22 -4.17
CA VAL A 245 -3.12 -2.59 -4.69
C VAL A 245 -2.60 -3.61 -3.67
N GLN A 246 -3.51 -4.29 -2.97
CA GLN A 246 -3.17 -5.45 -2.14
C GLN A 246 -3.06 -6.73 -2.99
N GLU A 247 -3.91 -6.82 -4.00
CA GLU A 247 -3.95 -7.94 -4.94
C GLU A 247 -4.28 -7.41 -6.34
N LYS A 248 -3.42 -7.71 -7.31
CA LYS A 248 -3.63 -7.28 -8.70
C LYS A 248 -4.86 -7.95 -9.30
N LEU A 249 -5.75 -7.16 -9.90
CA LEU A 249 -6.91 -7.68 -10.62
C LEU A 249 -6.48 -8.57 -11.80
N THR A 250 -7.20 -9.68 -11.96
CA THR A 250 -7.03 -10.66 -13.05
C THR A 250 -8.20 -10.63 -14.04
N GLY A 251 -9.22 -9.82 -13.73
CA GLY A 251 -10.43 -9.64 -14.51
C GLY A 251 -11.35 -8.61 -13.86
N VAL A 252 -12.63 -8.62 -14.24
CA VAL A 252 -13.65 -7.79 -13.58
C VAL A 252 -13.80 -8.28 -12.12
N PRO A 253 -13.68 -7.41 -11.10
CA PRO A 253 -13.85 -7.83 -9.72
C PRO A 253 -15.23 -8.46 -9.48
N THR A 254 -15.32 -9.42 -8.57
CA THR A 254 -16.60 -10.04 -8.19
C THR A 254 -17.49 -9.06 -7.43
N LEU A 255 -16.91 -8.20 -6.61
CA LEU A 255 -17.59 -7.07 -6.00
C LEU A 255 -16.75 -5.82 -6.22
N PHE A 256 -17.33 -4.83 -6.88
CA PHE A 256 -16.70 -3.52 -6.99
C PHE A 256 -17.72 -2.43 -6.68
N GLY A 257 -17.26 -1.38 -6.02
CA GLY A 257 -18.14 -0.30 -5.61
C GLY A 257 -17.44 1.04 -5.52
N GLY A 258 -18.20 2.04 -5.13
CA GLY A 258 -17.68 3.37 -4.93
C GLY A 258 -18.78 4.39 -4.77
N ASN A 259 -18.38 5.66 -4.77
CA ASN A 259 -19.24 6.76 -4.37
C ASN A 259 -19.09 7.99 -5.26
N PHE A 260 -20.16 8.78 -5.37
CA PHE A 260 -20.19 10.07 -6.07
C PHE A 260 -20.63 11.20 -5.14
N GLN A 261 -19.90 12.32 -5.16
CA GLN A 261 -20.07 13.49 -4.28
C GLN A 261 -20.85 14.64 -4.91
N ALA A 262 -20.95 14.71 -6.24
CA ALA A 262 -21.45 15.88 -6.95
C ALA A 262 -22.87 16.30 -6.54
N VAL A 263 -23.75 15.33 -6.25
CA VAL A 263 -25.13 15.60 -5.80
C VAL A 263 -25.13 16.24 -4.41
N SER A 264 -24.41 15.64 -3.46
CA SER A 264 -24.19 16.17 -2.11
C SER A 264 -23.66 17.61 -2.14
N VAL A 265 -22.59 17.88 -2.91
CA VAL A 265 -22.03 19.24 -3.00
C VAL A 265 -23.03 20.21 -3.63
N ALA A 266 -23.72 19.83 -4.70
CA ALA A 266 -24.72 20.69 -5.34
C ALA A 266 -25.91 21.00 -4.41
N GLN A 267 -26.31 20.06 -3.54
CA GLN A 267 -27.31 20.30 -2.50
C GLN A 267 -26.78 21.31 -1.47
N LYS A 268 -25.54 21.16 -1.00
CA LYS A 268 -24.92 22.08 -0.03
C LYS A 268 -24.71 23.50 -0.58
N THR A 269 -24.45 23.66 -1.87
CA THR A 269 -24.11 24.97 -2.46
C THR A 269 -25.27 25.63 -3.22
N SER A 270 -26.31 24.89 -3.60
CA SER A 270 -27.41 25.41 -4.44
C SER A 270 -28.77 24.82 -4.09
N GLY A 271 -28.84 23.57 -3.65
CA GLY A 271 -30.06 22.98 -3.10
C GLY A 271 -31.20 22.85 -4.10
N TYR A 272 -32.42 22.83 -3.56
CA TYR A 272 -33.67 22.74 -4.30
C TYR A 272 -34.29 24.14 -4.52
N VAL A 273 -35.28 24.23 -5.40
CA VAL A 273 -36.10 25.43 -5.51
C VAL A 273 -37.02 25.52 -4.30
N ALA A 274 -36.95 26.65 -3.58
CA ALA A 274 -37.70 26.93 -2.36
C ALA A 274 -39.15 26.44 -2.38
N LYS A 275 -39.56 25.71 -1.32
CA LYS A 275 -40.91 25.15 -1.13
C LYS A 275 -41.37 24.14 -2.18
N THR A 276 -40.46 23.58 -2.97
CA THR A 276 -40.74 22.56 -3.99
C THR A 276 -39.73 21.42 -3.93
N LEU A 277 -39.98 20.36 -4.69
CA LEU A 277 -38.99 19.31 -4.98
C LEU A 277 -38.29 19.54 -6.33
N ASP A 278 -38.38 20.74 -6.91
CA ASP A 278 -37.70 21.06 -8.17
C ASP A 278 -36.21 21.28 -7.93
N PHE A 279 -35.39 20.76 -8.82
CA PHE A 279 -33.94 20.91 -8.75
C PHE A 279 -33.52 22.30 -9.23
N THR A 280 -32.58 22.94 -8.54
CA THR A 280 -31.87 24.09 -9.11
C THR A 280 -31.04 23.66 -10.32
N PRO A 281 -30.63 24.59 -11.21
CA PRO A 281 -29.80 24.24 -12.36
C PRO A 281 -28.51 23.48 -12.01
N GLN A 282 -27.87 23.82 -10.88
CA GLN A 282 -26.65 23.13 -10.42
C GLN A 282 -26.95 21.72 -9.90
N LEU A 283 -28.02 21.55 -9.13
CA LEU A 283 -28.42 20.22 -8.66
C LEU A 283 -28.85 19.31 -9.83
N LEU A 284 -29.60 19.85 -10.80
CA LEU A 284 -29.95 19.10 -12.01
C LEU A 284 -28.71 18.73 -12.84
N LYS A 285 -27.70 19.61 -12.90
CA LYS A 285 -26.43 19.33 -13.57
C LYS A 285 -25.68 18.17 -12.90
N ALA A 286 -25.61 18.15 -11.57
CA ALA A 286 -25.00 17.04 -10.83
C ALA A 286 -25.75 15.72 -11.06
N LEU A 287 -27.09 15.74 -11.04
CA LEU A 287 -27.90 14.56 -11.33
C LEU A 287 -27.74 14.07 -12.78
N ASP A 288 -27.68 14.98 -13.76
CA ASP A 288 -27.41 14.65 -15.16
C ASP A 288 -26.01 14.02 -15.34
N PHE A 289 -25.01 14.48 -14.60
CA PHE A 289 -23.68 13.85 -14.57
C PHE A 289 -23.71 12.45 -13.97
N VAL A 290 -24.38 12.27 -12.82
CA VAL A 290 -24.50 10.95 -12.17
C VAL A 290 -25.24 9.95 -13.08
N ASP A 291 -26.32 10.37 -13.72
CA ASP A 291 -27.04 9.52 -14.68
C ASP A 291 -26.17 9.11 -15.88
N ALA A 292 -25.40 10.06 -16.43
CA ALA A 292 -24.46 9.79 -17.51
C ALA A 292 -23.34 8.84 -17.05
N SER A 293 -22.89 8.97 -15.81
CA SER A 293 -21.87 8.11 -15.20
C SER A 293 -22.36 6.67 -15.03
N LEU A 294 -23.58 6.48 -14.52
CA LEU A 294 -24.24 5.17 -14.51
C LEU A 294 -24.36 4.61 -15.94
N GLY A 295 -24.67 5.45 -16.91
CA GLY A 295 -24.74 5.08 -18.33
C GLY A 295 -23.40 4.56 -18.87
N GLN A 296 -22.29 5.22 -18.52
CA GLN A 296 -20.94 4.78 -18.89
C GLN A 296 -20.58 3.43 -18.26
N ILE A 297 -20.90 3.23 -16.98
CA ILE A 297 -20.67 1.96 -16.28
C ILE A 297 -21.50 0.84 -16.92
N VAL A 298 -22.78 1.06 -17.18
CA VAL A 298 -23.66 0.11 -17.89
C VAL A 298 -23.13 -0.20 -19.28
N ALA A 299 -22.66 0.81 -20.02
CA ALA A 299 -22.07 0.63 -21.33
C ALA A 299 -20.78 -0.21 -21.27
N ALA A 300 -19.91 0.02 -20.29
CA ALA A 300 -18.71 -0.78 -20.07
C ALA A 300 -19.05 -2.25 -19.76
N LEU A 301 -20.04 -2.50 -18.90
CA LEU A 301 -20.52 -3.85 -18.59
C LEU A 301 -21.07 -4.56 -19.84
N LYS A 302 -21.85 -3.85 -20.66
CA LYS A 302 -22.39 -4.36 -21.93
C LYS A 302 -21.25 -4.65 -22.92
N ALA A 303 -20.27 -3.74 -23.04
CA ALA A 303 -19.14 -3.88 -23.94
C ALA A 303 -18.21 -5.05 -23.56
N LYS A 304 -18.01 -5.26 -22.25
CA LYS A 304 -17.24 -6.40 -21.71
C LYS A 304 -18.01 -7.73 -21.78
N GLY A 305 -19.31 -7.69 -22.04
CA GLY A 305 -20.17 -8.87 -22.13
C GLY A 305 -20.55 -9.48 -20.76
N VAL A 306 -20.44 -8.70 -19.68
CA VAL A 306 -20.75 -9.15 -18.31
C VAL A 306 -22.03 -8.54 -17.73
N TYR A 307 -22.71 -7.65 -18.45
CA TYR A 307 -23.95 -6.99 -18.00
C TYR A 307 -25.04 -7.97 -17.52
N ASP A 308 -25.26 -9.07 -18.24
CA ASP A 308 -26.24 -10.11 -17.86
C ASP A 308 -25.79 -10.97 -16.66
N GLU A 309 -24.58 -10.75 -16.14
CA GLU A 309 -23.98 -11.46 -15.01
C GLU A 309 -23.72 -10.53 -13.82
N THR A 310 -24.10 -9.24 -13.94
CA THR A 310 -23.88 -8.22 -12.92
C THR A 310 -25.19 -7.77 -12.29
N LEU A 311 -25.25 -7.74 -10.96
CA LEU A 311 -26.27 -7.00 -10.22
C LEU A 311 -25.77 -5.57 -9.97
N ILE A 312 -26.54 -4.57 -10.38
CA ILE A 312 -26.24 -3.16 -10.09
C ILE A 312 -27.07 -2.74 -8.88
N VAL A 313 -26.40 -2.26 -7.84
CA VAL A 313 -27.01 -1.72 -6.63
C VAL A 313 -26.69 -0.23 -6.59
N VAL A 314 -27.74 0.60 -6.51
CA VAL A 314 -27.61 2.05 -6.32
C VAL A 314 -28.30 2.42 -5.02
N ALA A 315 -27.56 3.09 -4.14
CA ALA A 315 -28.06 3.59 -2.87
C ALA A 315 -27.42 4.94 -2.52
N SER A 316 -27.75 5.52 -1.37
CA SER A 316 -26.97 6.60 -0.78
C SER A 316 -26.59 6.27 0.66
N LYS A 317 -25.39 6.66 1.06
CA LYS A 317 -24.95 6.62 2.47
C LYS A 317 -25.80 7.54 3.34
N HIS A 318 -26.25 8.68 2.81
CA HIS A 318 -27.02 9.68 3.55
C HIS A 318 -27.82 10.63 2.63
N GLY A 319 -28.80 11.31 3.21
CA GLY A 319 -29.46 12.48 2.60
C GLY A 319 -28.74 13.78 2.93
N GLN A 320 -29.32 14.91 2.53
CA GLN A 320 -28.93 16.27 2.91
C GLN A 320 -30.17 17.01 3.42
N ALA A 321 -30.09 17.60 4.61
CA ALA A 321 -31.17 18.37 5.21
C ALA A 321 -30.82 19.88 5.30
N PRO A 322 -31.80 20.77 5.12
CA PRO A 322 -33.15 20.50 4.67
C PRO A 322 -33.24 20.39 3.13
N ILE A 323 -34.19 19.60 2.63
CA ILE A 323 -34.57 19.62 1.20
C ILE A 323 -35.22 20.97 0.86
N ASP A 324 -36.09 21.50 1.73
CA ASP A 324 -36.68 22.83 1.55
C ASP A 324 -35.74 23.90 2.10
N PRO A 325 -35.03 24.67 1.23
CA PRO A 325 -34.06 25.66 1.70
C PRO A 325 -34.70 26.82 2.49
N THR A 326 -36.03 26.94 2.50
CA THR A 326 -36.71 27.94 3.36
C THR A 326 -36.75 27.56 4.83
N LYS A 327 -36.45 26.30 5.17
CA LYS A 327 -36.28 25.82 6.54
C LYS A 327 -34.87 26.04 7.06
N TYR A 328 -33.90 26.29 6.18
CA TYR A 328 -32.50 26.45 6.55
C TYR A 328 -32.32 27.61 7.53
N ALA A 329 -31.72 27.31 8.68
CA ALA A 329 -31.04 28.30 9.49
C ALA A 329 -29.82 27.65 10.14
N LYS A 330 -28.92 28.49 10.66
CA LYS A 330 -27.72 28.02 11.36
C LYS A 330 -27.62 28.57 12.76
N ILE A 331 -27.04 27.77 13.64
CA ILE A 331 -26.76 28.12 15.04
C ILE A 331 -25.31 27.72 15.31
N ASN A 332 -24.55 28.52 16.05
CA ASN A 332 -23.18 28.12 16.43
C ASN A 332 -23.26 26.87 17.34
N GLY A 333 -22.64 25.77 16.91
CA GLY A 333 -22.56 24.51 17.67
C GLY A 333 -21.95 24.67 19.07
N ASP A 334 -21.00 25.59 19.26
CA ASP A 334 -20.42 25.88 20.58
C ASP A 334 -21.47 26.27 21.63
N LEU A 335 -22.57 26.88 21.19
CA LEU A 335 -23.67 27.27 22.08
C LEU A 335 -24.43 26.06 22.60
N VAL A 336 -24.44 24.94 21.87
CA VAL A 336 -25.05 23.68 22.32
C VAL A 336 -24.21 23.09 23.46
N SER A 337 -22.89 23.00 23.28
CA SER A 337 -21.96 22.55 24.31
C SER A 337 -22.01 23.45 25.54
N ALA A 338 -21.99 24.78 25.36
CA ALA A 338 -22.09 25.74 26.46
C ALA A 338 -23.42 25.65 27.22
N ALA A 339 -24.53 25.37 26.51
CA ALA A 339 -25.85 25.24 27.14
C ALA A 339 -25.98 24.03 28.05
N THR A 340 -25.09 23.02 27.96
CA THR A 340 -25.06 21.92 28.94
C THR A 340 -24.78 22.43 30.36
N GLY A 341 -24.01 23.52 30.51
CA GLY A 341 -23.62 24.04 31.82
C GLY A 341 -22.69 23.10 32.62
N VAL A 342 -22.08 22.11 31.96
CA VAL A 342 -21.11 21.17 32.53
C VAL A 342 -19.93 20.96 31.56
N ASP A 343 -18.86 20.35 32.04
CA ASP A 343 -17.67 20.07 31.21
C ASP A 343 -17.98 19.01 30.14
N VAL A 344 -17.74 19.35 28.88
CA VAL A 344 -17.86 18.49 27.70
C VAL A 344 -16.46 18.08 27.24
N LEU A 345 -16.23 16.79 26.99
CA LEU A 345 -14.99 16.27 26.40
C LEU A 345 -14.92 16.52 24.91
N HIS A 346 -16.02 16.25 24.22
CA HIS A 346 -16.15 16.41 22.78
C HIS A 346 -17.63 16.58 22.41
N ALA A 347 -17.89 17.35 21.36
CA ALA A 347 -19.21 17.48 20.79
C ALA A 347 -19.11 17.55 19.27
N THR A 348 -19.64 16.55 18.58
CA THR A 348 -19.87 16.60 17.14
C THR A 348 -21.07 17.51 16.89
N THR A 349 -20.99 18.47 15.99
CA THR A 349 -22.11 19.38 15.66
C THR A 349 -22.26 19.59 14.16
N ASP A 350 -23.42 19.23 13.63
CA ASP A 350 -23.88 19.45 12.25
C ASP A 350 -25.42 19.53 12.26
N ASP A 351 -26.14 18.68 11.52
CA ASP A 351 -27.60 18.49 11.63
C ASP A 351 -28.01 17.63 12.84
N ILE A 352 -27.07 17.47 13.77
CA ILE A 352 -27.19 16.78 15.05
C ILE A 352 -26.18 17.38 16.03
N ALA A 353 -26.34 17.12 17.34
CA ALA A 353 -25.21 17.19 18.25
C ALA A 353 -25.01 15.87 19.00
N LEU A 354 -23.79 15.32 18.97
CA LEU A 354 -23.40 14.14 19.73
C LEU A 354 -22.47 14.58 20.86
N ILE A 355 -22.94 14.55 22.10
CA ILE A 355 -22.23 15.17 23.23
C ILE A 355 -21.63 14.09 24.14
N PHE A 356 -20.33 14.21 24.39
CA PHE A 356 -19.57 13.38 25.31
C PHE A 356 -19.18 14.22 26.53
N LEU A 357 -19.74 13.91 27.69
CA LEU A 357 -19.49 14.60 28.95
C LEU A 357 -18.21 14.10 29.61
N LYS A 358 -17.52 15.00 30.30
CA LYS A 358 -16.37 14.66 31.14
C LYS A 358 -16.77 13.87 32.38
N ASP A 359 -17.95 14.17 32.92
CA ASP A 359 -18.53 13.47 34.07
C ASP A 359 -19.95 13.01 33.70
N GLN A 360 -20.07 11.73 33.35
CA GLN A 360 -21.34 11.14 32.91
C GLN A 360 -22.41 11.15 34.02
N THR A 361 -22.03 11.31 35.30
CA THR A 361 -23.00 11.44 36.40
C THR A 361 -23.78 12.76 36.36
N LYS A 362 -23.31 13.74 35.57
CA LYS A 362 -23.95 15.04 35.39
C LYS A 362 -24.89 15.12 34.19
N THR A 363 -25.21 14.00 33.54
CA THR A 363 -26.09 13.95 32.35
C THR A 363 -27.41 14.69 32.57
N GLU A 364 -28.09 14.48 33.71
CA GLU A 364 -29.34 15.18 34.04
C GLU A 364 -29.18 16.71 34.15
N THR A 365 -28.04 17.16 34.68
CA THR A 365 -27.72 18.60 34.77
C THR A 365 -27.48 19.18 33.38
N ALA A 366 -26.73 18.46 32.54
CA ALA A 366 -26.48 18.84 31.15
C ALA A 366 -27.79 19.01 30.36
N VAL A 367 -28.70 18.05 30.50
CA VAL A 367 -30.01 18.07 29.85
C VAL A 367 -30.90 19.20 30.38
N ALA A 368 -30.87 19.51 31.68
CA ALA A 368 -31.61 20.65 32.23
C ALA A 368 -31.12 21.99 31.66
N GLY A 369 -29.81 22.14 31.46
CA GLY A 369 -29.19 23.28 30.79
C GLY A 369 -29.66 23.41 29.34
N LEU A 370 -29.57 22.33 28.55
CA LEU A 370 -30.05 22.27 27.18
C LEU A 370 -31.55 22.60 27.07
N ASN A 371 -32.38 22.08 27.99
CA ASN A 371 -33.81 22.40 28.02
C ASN A 371 -34.10 23.87 28.33
N THR A 372 -33.27 24.53 29.14
CA THR A 372 -33.40 25.97 29.41
C THR A 372 -33.15 26.80 28.14
N GLN A 373 -32.21 26.36 27.29
CA GLN A 373 -31.88 27.01 26.02
C GLN A 373 -32.62 26.43 24.80
N ARG A 374 -33.53 25.47 25.01
CA ARG A 374 -34.15 24.66 23.94
C ARG A 374 -34.70 25.49 22.79
N LYS A 375 -35.42 26.57 23.12
CA LYS A 375 -36.02 27.48 22.13
C LYS A 375 -34.97 28.29 21.37
N ALA A 376 -33.93 28.77 22.06
CA ALA A 376 -32.86 29.57 21.46
C ALA A 376 -31.98 28.72 20.53
N LEU A 377 -31.74 27.47 20.90
CA LEU A 377 -30.95 26.50 20.14
C LEU A 377 -31.77 25.69 19.13
N GLN A 378 -33.08 25.96 19.03
CA GLN A 378 -34.02 25.23 18.17
C GLN A 378 -33.89 23.70 18.29
N ILE A 379 -33.90 23.22 19.53
CA ILE A 379 -33.79 21.79 19.83
C ILE A 379 -35.16 21.13 19.76
N GLU A 380 -35.30 20.17 18.85
CA GLU A 380 -36.52 19.38 18.65
C GLU A 380 -36.59 18.20 19.61
N ASP A 381 -35.49 17.47 19.81
CA ASP A 381 -35.41 16.35 20.76
C ASP A 381 -34.05 16.31 21.48
N ILE A 382 -34.04 15.77 22.70
CA ILE A 382 -32.84 15.49 23.49
C ILE A 382 -32.94 14.03 23.94
N ILE A 383 -32.09 13.16 23.40
CA ILE A 383 -32.07 11.72 23.63
C ILE A 383 -30.90 11.41 24.55
N TYR A 384 -31.18 10.86 25.73
CA TYR A 384 -30.18 10.56 26.77
C TYR A 384 -30.72 9.48 27.72
N GLY A 385 -29.83 8.91 28.55
CA GLY A 385 -30.20 7.90 29.54
C GLY A 385 -30.80 6.64 28.89
N ASP A 386 -31.83 6.06 29.52
CA ASP A 386 -32.48 4.84 29.03
C ASP A 386 -33.03 4.99 27.61
N ARG A 387 -33.41 6.21 27.19
CA ARG A 387 -33.89 6.48 25.82
C ARG A 387 -32.83 6.18 24.75
N LEU A 388 -31.53 6.32 25.05
CA LEU A 388 -30.48 5.94 24.09
C LEU A 388 -30.53 4.43 23.82
N VAL A 389 -30.69 3.63 24.87
CA VAL A 389 -30.76 2.17 24.76
C VAL A 389 -32.05 1.74 24.08
N ASP A 390 -33.19 2.28 24.50
CA ASP A 390 -34.53 1.93 23.99
C ASP A 390 -34.68 2.26 22.49
N LEU A 391 -34.02 3.32 22.02
CA LEU A 391 -34.02 3.73 20.61
C LEU A 391 -32.88 3.08 19.79
N GLY A 392 -32.06 2.21 20.41
CA GLY A 392 -31.00 1.47 19.73
C GLY A 392 -29.71 2.26 19.48
N TYR A 393 -29.49 3.37 20.17
CA TYR A 393 -28.25 4.15 20.13
C TYR A 393 -27.15 3.63 21.09
N GLY A 394 -27.49 2.67 21.95
CA GLY A 394 -26.54 2.01 22.85
C GLY A 394 -26.42 2.68 24.22
N ASN A 395 -25.53 2.14 25.05
CA ASN A 395 -25.36 2.58 26.45
C ASN A 395 -23.96 3.21 26.66
N PRO A 396 -23.87 4.53 26.90
CA PRO A 396 -22.59 5.23 27.06
C PRO A 396 -21.81 4.85 28.32
N LEU A 397 -22.44 4.16 29.29
CA LEU A 397 -21.77 3.65 30.49
C LEU A 397 -21.03 2.33 30.24
N THR A 398 -21.35 1.62 29.16
CA THR A 398 -20.74 0.32 28.81
C THR A 398 -19.98 0.35 27.49
N ASP A 399 -20.32 1.30 26.61
CA ASP A 399 -19.69 1.50 25.32
C ASP A 399 -19.04 2.89 25.26
N SER A 400 -17.72 2.91 25.11
CA SER A 400 -16.91 4.13 25.17
C SER A 400 -17.14 5.09 24.00
N ALA A 401 -17.66 4.58 22.89
CA ALA A 401 -17.92 5.33 21.66
C ALA A 401 -19.34 5.90 21.58
N VAL A 402 -20.23 5.57 22.53
CA VAL A 402 -21.60 6.07 22.54
C VAL A 402 -21.61 7.46 23.21
N PRO A 403 -22.25 8.47 22.61
CA PRO A 403 -22.42 9.79 23.22
C PRO A 403 -23.36 9.71 24.43
N ASP A 404 -23.19 10.61 25.39
CA ASP A 404 -24.07 10.69 26.56
C ASP A 404 -25.43 11.30 26.22
N ILE A 405 -25.43 12.22 25.26
CA ILE A 405 -26.61 12.97 24.83
C ILE A 405 -26.56 13.12 23.30
N ILE A 406 -27.66 12.83 22.65
CA ILE A 406 -27.91 13.16 21.25
C ILE A 406 -28.95 14.27 21.20
N VAL A 407 -28.60 15.39 20.59
CA VAL A 407 -29.50 16.52 20.35
C VAL A 407 -29.96 16.47 18.91
N ARG A 408 -31.28 16.39 18.71
CA ARG A 408 -31.88 16.55 17.38
C ARG A 408 -32.36 17.99 17.23
N PRO A 409 -31.74 18.80 16.35
CA PRO A 409 -32.27 20.12 16.03
C PRO A 409 -33.63 20.02 15.31
N THR A 410 -34.38 21.11 15.29
CA THR A 410 -35.52 21.27 14.38
C THR A 410 -35.04 21.12 12.93
N GLU A 411 -35.81 20.41 12.10
CA GLU A 411 -35.44 20.14 10.69
C GLU A 411 -35.08 21.42 9.94
N GLY A 412 -33.88 21.42 9.34
CA GLY A 412 -33.28 22.57 8.64
C GLY A 412 -32.36 23.43 9.48
N ILE A 413 -32.21 23.16 10.78
CA ILE A 413 -31.25 23.85 11.64
C ILE A 413 -29.94 23.08 11.68
N ILE A 414 -28.88 23.76 11.24
CA ILE A 414 -27.51 23.24 11.20
C ILE A 414 -26.69 23.89 12.32
N TYR A 415 -26.05 23.09 13.16
CA TYR A 415 -25.13 23.54 14.19
C TYR A 415 -23.73 23.79 13.61
N THR A 416 -23.55 24.92 12.94
CA THR A 416 -22.28 25.29 12.28
C THR A 416 -22.00 26.79 12.33
N THR A 417 -20.72 27.17 12.28
CA THR A 417 -20.30 28.56 12.04
C THR A 417 -20.13 28.86 10.56
N SER A 418 -20.00 27.84 9.71
CA SER A 418 -19.75 27.96 8.27
C SER A 418 -20.83 28.79 7.57
N THR A 419 -20.41 29.56 6.56
CA THR A 419 -21.30 30.28 5.65
C THR A 419 -21.37 29.65 4.26
N ALA A 420 -20.64 28.53 4.06
CA ALA A 420 -20.44 27.94 2.73
C ALA A 420 -21.55 26.96 2.32
N LYS A 421 -22.40 26.53 3.27
CA LYS A 421 -23.37 25.45 3.06
C LYS A 421 -24.79 25.88 3.47
N ILE A 422 -25.80 25.48 2.69
CA ILE A 422 -27.24 25.71 2.94
C ILE A 422 -28.02 24.42 3.29
N ALA A 423 -27.31 23.30 3.33
CA ALA A 423 -27.77 21.99 3.77
C ALA A 423 -26.58 21.23 4.37
N GLU A 424 -26.81 20.24 5.22
CA GLU A 424 -25.80 19.36 5.78
C GLU A 424 -26.36 17.93 5.89
N HIS A 425 -25.52 16.98 6.29
CA HIS A 425 -25.89 15.59 6.52
C HIS A 425 -25.56 15.19 7.96
N GLY A 426 -25.79 13.92 8.28
CA GLY A 426 -25.44 13.35 9.58
C GLY A 426 -26.54 13.47 10.65
N GLY A 427 -27.68 14.08 10.32
CA GLY A 427 -28.82 14.13 11.24
C GLY A 427 -29.55 12.80 11.44
N ILE A 428 -30.70 12.90 12.11
CA ILE A 428 -31.67 11.80 12.27
C ILE A 428 -33.08 12.20 11.82
N ASN A 429 -33.22 13.33 11.10
CA ASN A 429 -34.50 13.72 10.52
C ASN A 429 -34.82 12.89 9.28
N ALA A 430 -36.02 13.09 8.74
CA ALA A 430 -36.46 12.35 7.56
C ALA A 430 -35.61 12.70 6.34
N ASP A 431 -35.30 13.98 6.12
CA ASP A 431 -34.45 14.45 5.02
C ASP A 431 -33.03 13.84 5.11
N ASP A 432 -32.47 13.71 6.32
CA ASP A 432 -31.15 13.07 6.52
C ASP A 432 -31.15 11.57 6.15
N ARG A 433 -32.25 10.87 6.45
CA ARG A 433 -32.27 9.39 6.45
C ARG A 433 -32.96 8.76 5.25
N LYS A 434 -33.93 9.42 4.64
CA LYS A 434 -34.72 8.86 3.52
C LYS A 434 -33.97 8.96 2.20
N VAL A 435 -33.25 7.90 1.88
CA VAL A 435 -32.33 7.83 0.74
C VAL A 435 -32.89 7.03 -0.42
N ALA A 436 -32.36 7.29 -1.62
CA ALA A 436 -32.62 6.42 -2.76
C ALA A 436 -32.02 5.02 -2.52
N CYS A 437 -32.75 3.98 -2.95
CA CYS A 437 -32.24 2.62 -2.99
C CYS A 437 -32.96 1.85 -4.10
N PHE A 438 -32.21 1.32 -5.06
CA PHE A 438 -32.73 0.42 -6.07
C PHE A 438 -31.68 -0.59 -6.54
N VAL A 439 -32.15 -1.76 -6.97
CA VAL A 439 -31.29 -2.80 -7.55
C VAL A 439 -31.79 -3.16 -8.94
N SER A 440 -30.88 -3.38 -9.89
CA SER A 440 -31.20 -3.62 -11.29
C SER A 440 -30.35 -4.74 -11.89
N ALA A 441 -30.98 -5.56 -12.72
CA ALA A 441 -30.33 -6.55 -13.55
C ALA A 441 -31.28 -7.01 -14.67
N PRO A 442 -30.78 -7.44 -15.85
CA PRO A 442 -31.61 -7.74 -17.03
C PRO A 442 -32.75 -8.74 -16.82
N GLY A 443 -32.59 -9.68 -15.88
CA GLY A 443 -33.60 -10.69 -15.56
C GLY A 443 -34.69 -10.26 -14.57
N LEU A 444 -34.58 -9.07 -13.97
CA LEU A 444 -35.55 -8.56 -13.00
C LEU A 444 -36.69 -7.84 -13.71
N LYS A 445 -37.85 -7.79 -13.05
CA LYS A 445 -39.03 -7.04 -13.52
C LYS A 445 -39.14 -5.75 -12.73
N LYS A 446 -39.46 -4.65 -13.42
CA LYS A 446 -39.88 -3.39 -12.79
C LYS A 446 -40.83 -3.63 -11.63
N THR A 447 -40.36 -3.36 -10.43
CA THR A 447 -41.09 -3.57 -9.19
C THR A 447 -40.85 -2.39 -8.26
N LYS A 448 -41.92 -1.82 -7.71
CA LYS A 448 -41.83 -0.86 -6.61
C LYS A 448 -42.10 -1.56 -5.30
N VAL A 449 -41.25 -1.31 -4.32
CA VAL A 449 -41.32 -1.83 -2.96
C VAL A 449 -41.58 -0.64 -2.04
N ASN A 450 -42.77 -0.63 -1.43
CA ASN A 450 -43.30 0.51 -0.68
C ASN A 450 -43.40 0.24 0.84
N HIS A 451 -42.72 -0.79 1.34
CA HIS A 451 -42.50 -0.97 2.76
C HIS A 451 -41.09 -0.49 3.13
N GLU A 452 -40.91 -0.21 4.41
CA GLU A 452 -39.64 0.27 4.96
C GLU A 452 -38.50 -0.70 4.60
N ALA A 453 -37.46 -0.16 3.99
CA ALA A 453 -36.21 -0.85 3.72
C ALA A 453 -35.07 -0.11 4.42
N SER A 454 -34.04 -0.85 4.83
CA SER A 454 -32.85 -0.26 5.43
C SER A 454 -31.61 -0.55 4.58
N THR A 455 -30.69 0.40 4.48
CA THR A 455 -29.44 0.22 3.73
C THR A 455 -28.57 -0.91 4.27
N LYS A 456 -28.67 -1.30 5.56
CA LYS A 456 -28.04 -2.55 6.07
C LYS A 456 -28.46 -3.81 5.34
N GLN A 457 -29.62 -3.81 4.69
CA GLN A 457 -30.06 -4.98 3.95
C GLN A 457 -29.25 -5.18 2.66
N ILE A 458 -28.41 -4.23 2.25
CA ILE A 458 -27.61 -4.32 1.02
C ILE A 458 -26.49 -5.35 1.14
N ALA A 459 -25.61 -5.28 2.13
CA ALA A 459 -24.54 -6.26 2.33
C ALA A 459 -25.00 -7.75 2.28
N PRO A 460 -26.02 -8.19 3.05
CA PRO A 460 -26.51 -9.56 2.95
C PRO A 460 -27.16 -9.85 1.59
N THR A 461 -27.75 -8.85 0.92
CA THR A 461 -28.28 -9.01 -0.45
C THR A 461 -27.17 -9.23 -1.47
N ILE A 462 -26.05 -8.52 -1.35
CA ILE A 462 -24.85 -8.69 -2.20
C ILE A 462 -24.32 -10.11 -2.05
N LEU A 463 -24.13 -10.61 -0.82
CA LEU A 463 -23.68 -11.99 -0.60
C LEU A 463 -24.66 -13.00 -1.22
N LYS A 464 -25.96 -12.81 -1.00
CA LYS A 464 -26.99 -13.67 -1.57
C LYS A 464 -26.95 -13.68 -3.09
N ALA A 465 -26.76 -12.52 -3.72
CA ALA A 465 -26.67 -12.36 -5.16
C ALA A 465 -25.44 -13.06 -5.74
N LEU A 466 -24.31 -13.05 -5.01
CA LEU A 466 -23.07 -13.75 -5.37
C LEU A 466 -23.08 -15.25 -5.02
N GLY A 467 -24.16 -15.76 -4.43
CA GLY A 467 -24.25 -17.16 -4.02
C GLY A 467 -23.45 -17.50 -2.75
N LEU A 468 -23.02 -16.48 -2.00
CA LEU A 468 -22.35 -16.61 -0.71
C LEU A 468 -23.37 -16.60 0.44
N ASP A 469 -22.98 -17.12 1.61
CA ASP A 469 -23.87 -17.19 2.78
C ASP A 469 -24.00 -15.80 3.46
N PRO A 470 -25.20 -15.19 3.50
CA PRO A 470 -25.39 -13.93 4.21
C PRO A 470 -25.06 -14.00 5.71
N LYS A 471 -25.07 -15.19 6.32
CA LYS A 471 -24.68 -15.39 7.73
C LYS A 471 -23.18 -15.25 7.99
N ALA A 472 -22.36 -15.14 6.93
CA ALA A 472 -20.95 -14.80 7.10
C ALA A 472 -20.75 -13.35 7.57
N LEU A 473 -21.73 -12.46 7.39
CA LEU A 473 -21.71 -11.11 7.95
C LEU A 473 -22.07 -11.13 9.43
N LYS A 474 -21.07 -10.94 10.29
CA LYS A 474 -21.24 -10.90 11.75
C LYS A 474 -22.22 -9.82 12.17
N GLY A 475 -22.17 -8.67 11.52
CA GLY A 475 -23.09 -7.55 11.76
C GLY A 475 -24.54 -7.89 11.43
N ALA A 476 -24.78 -8.44 10.25
CA ALA A 476 -26.12 -8.89 9.85
C ALA A 476 -26.67 -9.99 10.75
N VAL A 477 -25.83 -10.92 11.23
CA VAL A 477 -26.22 -11.95 12.19
C VAL A 477 -26.60 -11.34 13.55
N ALA A 478 -25.80 -10.39 14.05
CA ALA A 478 -26.03 -9.77 15.35
C ALA A 478 -27.37 -9.00 15.40
N GLU A 479 -27.77 -8.37 14.28
CA GLU A 479 -29.01 -7.58 14.20
C GLU A 479 -30.18 -8.30 13.51
N ASP A 480 -30.03 -9.59 13.19
CA ASP A 480 -30.98 -10.36 12.38
C ASP A 480 -31.37 -9.67 11.05
N THR A 481 -30.43 -8.93 10.45
CA THR A 481 -30.64 -8.16 9.22
C THR A 481 -30.94 -9.10 8.06
N LYS A 482 -32.08 -8.87 7.39
CA LYS A 482 -32.52 -9.66 6.23
C LYS A 482 -32.04 -9.05 4.92
N VAL A 483 -31.96 -9.88 3.88
CA VAL A 483 -31.84 -9.39 2.49
C VAL A 483 -33.01 -8.47 2.14
N LEU A 484 -32.80 -7.57 1.19
CA LEU A 484 -33.84 -6.70 0.64
C LEU A 484 -35.02 -7.53 0.10
N ALA A 485 -36.23 -7.02 0.28
CA ALA A 485 -37.43 -7.74 -0.09
C ALA A 485 -37.62 -7.81 -1.62
N GLY A 486 -37.93 -9.01 -2.11
CA GLY A 486 -38.27 -9.27 -3.51
C GLY A 486 -38.25 -10.77 -3.83
N LYS A 487 -39.22 -11.26 -4.61
CA LYS A 487 -39.34 -12.71 -4.93
C LYS A 487 -38.10 -13.28 -5.65
N ALA A 488 -37.31 -12.43 -6.32
CA ALA A 488 -36.05 -12.81 -6.93
C ALA A 488 -34.87 -12.88 -5.94
N MET A 489 -34.99 -12.24 -4.77
CA MET A 489 -33.95 -12.16 -3.73
C MET A 489 -34.19 -13.19 -2.60
N GLN A 490 -35.40 -13.76 -2.51
CA GLN A 490 -35.73 -14.87 -1.62
C GLN A 490 -35.51 -16.23 -2.34
N LEU A 491 -34.34 -16.84 -2.17
CA LEU A 491 -34.14 -18.23 -2.61
C LEU A 491 -35.06 -19.15 -1.81
N SER A 492 -35.95 -19.90 -2.48
CA SER A 492 -36.66 -21.02 -1.85
C SER A 492 -35.65 -22.10 -1.48
N SER A 493 -35.60 -22.46 -0.19
CA SER A 493 -34.78 -23.56 0.34
C SER A 493 -35.33 -24.90 -0.15
N VAL A 494 -34.62 -25.56 -1.07
CA VAL A 494 -34.74 -27.02 -1.22
C VAL A 494 -33.57 -27.63 -0.46
N LEU A 495 -33.73 -27.70 0.87
CA LEU A 495 -32.92 -28.59 1.71
C LEU A 495 -33.54 -29.99 1.59
N GLY A 496 -32.92 -30.84 0.77
CA GLY A 496 -33.11 -32.29 0.87
C GLY A 496 -32.45 -32.77 2.15
N THR A 497 -33.26 -33.16 3.13
CA THR A 497 -32.84 -33.71 4.42
C THR A 497 -32.00 -34.97 4.25
N ALA A 498 -30.80 -34.98 4.82
CA ALA A 498 -30.03 -36.19 5.08
C ALA A 498 -30.43 -36.76 6.44
N GLN A 499 -30.91 -38.01 6.46
CA GLN A 499 -30.82 -38.88 7.64
C GLN A 499 -30.93 -40.36 7.24
N ASP A 500 -29.95 -41.14 7.73
CA ASP A 500 -29.81 -42.60 7.84
C ASP A 500 -29.70 -43.43 6.54
N VAL A 501 -28.75 -44.38 6.36
CA VAL A 501 -28.21 -45.39 7.27
C VAL A 501 -26.77 -45.77 6.85
N GLY A 502 -25.87 -45.97 7.83
CA GLY A 502 -24.48 -46.37 7.58
C GLY A 502 -24.28 -47.82 7.13
N LYS A 503 -23.12 -48.09 6.51
CA LYS A 503 -22.28 -49.28 6.71
C LYS A 503 -20.97 -49.21 5.90
N SER A 504 -19.87 -49.28 6.65
CA SER A 504 -18.58 -49.95 6.38
C SER A 504 -18.04 -50.05 4.94
N TYR A 505 -16.84 -49.51 4.70
CA TYR A 505 -15.87 -50.16 3.80
C TYR A 505 -14.43 -50.03 4.32
N SER A 506 -13.79 -51.19 4.44
CA SER A 506 -12.38 -51.43 4.69
C SER A 506 -11.60 -51.50 3.37
N TRP A 507 -10.34 -51.07 3.44
CA TRP A 507 -9.28 -51.08 2.42
C TRP A 507 -8.96 -52.45 1.80
N VAL A 508 -8.58 -52.50 0.50
CA VAL A 508 -7.48 -53.30 -0.13
C VAL A 508 -7.22 -52.77 -1.58
N PRO A 509 -5.97 -52.80 -2.12
CA PRO A 509 -5.55 -52.08 -3.34
C PRO A 509 -5.47 -52.98 -4.60
N LEU A 510 -5.32 -52.37 -5.79
CA LEU A 510 -5.11 -53.08 -7.07
C LEU A 510 -3.79 -52.70 -7.78
N PRO A 511 -3.03 -53.69 -8.33
CA PRO A 511 -1.79 -53.51 -9.10
C PRO A 511 -2.03 -53.57 -10.65
N PRO A 512 -0.99 -53.45 -11.50
CA PRO A 512 -1.07 -52.77 -12.81
C PRO A 512 -1.13 -53.67 -14.06
N GLY A 513 -1.56 -53.04 -15.17
CA GLY A 513 -1.00 -53.24 -16.52
C GLY A 513 -1.81 -54.09 -17.51
N SER A 514 -2.14 -53.52 -18.68
CA SER A 514 -1.85 -54.08 -20.03
C SER A 514 -2.34 -53.17 -21.17
N PHE A 515 -1.62 -53.29 -22.29
CA PHE A 515 -1.48 -52.44 -23.47
C PHE A 515 -2.47 -52.75 -24.62
N ALA A 516 -2.62 -51.77 -25.54
CA ALA A 516 -2.90 -51.87 -26.99
C ALA A 516 -4.36 -52.25 -27.40
N SER A 517 -5.00 -51.81 -28.49
CA SER A 517 -4.68 -51.15 -29.79
C SER A 517 -5.98 -50.44 -30.27
N VAL A 518 -6.09 -49.52 -31.24
CA VAL A 518 -5.79 -49.61 -32.69
C VAL A 518 -5.92 -48.22 -33.33
N LEU A 519 -5.06 -47.98 -34.33
CA LEU A 519 -4.98 -46.84 -35.25
C LEU A 519 -5.61 -47.18 -36.62
N ALA A 520 -6.06 -46.14 -37.33
CA ALA A 520 -5.96 -45.90 -38.79
C ALA A 520 -7.13 -46.22 -39.77
N MET A 521 -7.32 -45.25 -40.69
CA MET A 521 -7.68 -45.27 -42.14
C MET A 521 -8.77 -44.22 -42.48
N PHE A 522 -8.72 -43.32 -43.47
CA PHE A 522 -7.91 -43.02 -44.69
C PHE A 522 -8.11 -41.51 -45.05
N SER A 523 -7.08 -40.69 -45.36
CA SER A 523 -6.59 -40.21 -46.70
C SER A 523 -7.65 -39.57 -47.63
N SER A 524 -7.49 -38.46 -48.38
CA SER A 524 -6.35 -37.91 -49.14
C SER A 524 -6.74 -36.62 -49.92
N LEU A 525 -5.73 -35.84 -50.36
CA LEU A 525 -5.71 -34.79 -51.44
C LEU A 525 -6.28 -33.40 -51.07
N GLY A 526 -5.63 -32.26 -51.37
CA GLY A 526 -4.48 -31.97 -52.21
C GLY A 526 -3.99 -30.52 -52.00
N ALA A 527 -2.82 -30.22 -52.57
CA ALA A 527 -1.95 -29.10 -52.25
C ALA A 527 -2.22 -27.79 -53.03
N ALA A 528 -1.56 -26.73 -52.54
CA ALA A 528 -0.89 -25.65 -53.27
C ALA A 528 -1.50 -24.23 -53.23
N ALA A 529 -0.70 -23.34 -52.63
CA ALA A 529 -0.38 -21.97 -53.02
C ALA A 529 -1.51 -20.92 -53.07
N PHE A 530 -1.53 -20.03 -52.05
CA PHE A 530 -1.65 -18.59 -52.30
C PHE A 530 -0.77 -17.80 -51.32
N VAL A 531 0.32 -17.27 -51.87
CA VAL A 531 1.06 -16.11 -51.35
C VAL A 531 0.21 -14.89 -51.66
N ALA A 532 -0.27 -14.16 -50.64
CA ALA A 532 -0.72 -12.78 -50.79
C ALA A 532 -0.79 -12.06 -49.42
N THR A 533 0.28 -11.31 -49.13
CA THR A 533 0.24 -9.95 -48.56
C THR A 533 -0.62 -9.70 -47.32
N PHE A 534 -0.02 -9.82 -46.13
CA PHE A 534 -0.18 -8.75 -45.13
C PHE A 534 1.06 -7.87 -45.21
N ALA A 535 0.92 -6.75 -45.91
CA ALA A 535 1.83 -5.64 -45.78
C ALA A 535 1.75 -5.18 -44.32
N ALA A 536 2.70 -5.62 -43.51
CA ALA A 536 3.04 -4.93 -42.29
C ALA A 536 3.41 -3.51 -42.71
N SER A 537 2.60 -2.53 -42.32
CA SER A 537 3.06 -1.16 -42.15
C SER A 537 4.09 -1.16 -41.03
N ALA A 538 5.30 -1.66 -41.34
CA ALA A 538 6.51 -1.25 -40.69
C ALA A 538 6.66 0.23 -41.01
N LEU A 539 6.09 1.08 -40.17
CA LEU A 539 6.68 2.38 -39.92
C LEU A 539 8.11 2.06 -39.47
N ALA A 540 9.04 2.14 -40.42
CA ALA A 540 10.45 2.23 -40.11
C ALA A 540 10.59 3.47 -39.22
N SER A 541 10.55 3.26 -37.90
CA SER A 541 11.08 4.24 -36.97
C SER A 541 12.50 4.47 -37.42
N LYS A 542 12.77 5.66 -37.97
CA LYS A 542 14.15 6.11 -38.20
C LYS A 542 14.95 5.74 -36.96
N PRO A 543 16.14 5.10 -37.07
CA PRO A 543 16.96 4.88 -35.91
C PRO A 543 17.13 6.23 -35.24
N LEU A 544 16.66 6.37 -34.00
CA LEU A 544 16.88 7.57 -33.22
C LEU A 544 18.39 7.77 -33.20
N ALA A 545 18.86 8.89 -33.75
CA ALA A 545 20.29 9.17 -33.80
C ALA A 545 20.83 9.09 -32.37
N THR A 546 21.83 8.24 -32.14
CA THR A 546 22.54 8.20 -30.85
C THR A 546 23.16 9.57 -30.63
N GLN A 547 22.90 10.18 -29.47
CA GLN A 547 23.51 11.45 -29.06
C GLN A 547 25.04 11.39 -29.28
N PRO A 548 25.65 12.35 -29.98
CA PRO A 548 27.09 12.39 -30.18
C PRO A 548 27.81 12.40 -28.83
N CYS A 549 28.89 11.64 -28.69
CA CYS A 549 29.68 11.63 -27.47
C CYS A 549 30.52 12.91 -27.34
N SER A 550 30.42 13.56 -26.19
CA SER A 550 31.26 14.67 -25.73
C SER A 550 31.99 14.26 -24.44
N ASP A 551 32.98 15.04 -24.03
CA ASP A 551 33.71 14.79 -22.78
C ASP A 551 32.79 14.79 -21.55
N ALA A 552 31.70 15.58 -21.56
CA ALA A 552 30.72 15.64 -20.48
C ALA A 552 29.85 14.37 -20.37
N LEU A 553 29.81 13.55 -21.42
CA LEU A 553 29.04 12.29 -21.46
C LEU A 553 29.91 11.06 -21.22
N VAL A 554 31.21 11.23 -20.93
CA VAL A 554 32.08 10.11 -20.57
C VAL A 554 31.60 9.52 -19.24
N PRO A 555 31.26 8.22 -19.21
CA PRO A 555 30.83 7.54 -17.99
C PRO A 555 31.91 7.55 -16.91
N THR A 556 31.50 7.87 -15.69
CA THR A 556 32.27 7.68 -14.46
C THR A 556 31.47 6.85 -13.48
N GLN A 557 32.14 6.36 -12.43
CA GLN A 557 31.47 5.73 -11.29
C GLN A 557 30.61 4.53 -11.70
N ILE A 558 31.11 3.68 -12.60
CA ILE A 558 30.32 2.56 -13.13
C ILE A 558 30.03 1.53 -12.04
N ARG A 559 28.76 1.18 -11.87
CA ARG A 559 28.25 0.28 -10.82
C ARG A 559 27.42 -0.85 -11.45
N LEU A 560 27.69 -2.08 -11.01
CA LEU A 560 26.96 -3.28 -11.42
C LEU A 560 26.06 -3.77 -10.28
N ALA A 561 24.88 -4.28 -10.61
CA ALA A 561 24.02 -5.00 -9.68
C ALA A 561 23.29 -6.13 -10.41
N TYR A 562 23.02 -7.25 -9.73
CA TYR A 562 22.18 -8.28 -10.32
C TYR A 562 20.78 -7.74 -10.60
N ALA A 563 20.18 -8.20 -11.70
CA ALA A 563 18.81 -7.88 -12.09
C ALA A 563 18.04 -9.19 -12.29
N GLY A 564 17.68 -9.84 -11.17
CA GLY A 564 17.18 -11.21 -11.14
C GLY A 564 18.22 -12.27 -11.53
N ASP A 565 17.76 -13.48 -11.88
CA ASP A 565 18.61 -14.63 -12.19
C ASP A 565 19.24 -14.60 -13.60
N LYS A 566 18.82 -13.65 -14.45
CA LYS A 566 19.18 -13.56 -15.88
C LYS A 566 19.47 -12.15 -16.34
N GLY A 567 19.74 -11.23 -15.43
CA GLY A 567 19.99 -9.83 -15.78
C GLY A 567 21.15 -9.21 -15.02
N MET A 568 21.62 -8.09 -15.56
CA MET A 568 22.61 -7.22 -14.95
C MET A 568 22.19 -5.76 -15.13
N ALA A 569 22.02 -5.05 -14.03
CA ALA A 569 21.91 -3.60 -14.02
C ALA A 569 23.31 -2.99 -14.16
N VAL A 570 23.46 -2.06 -15.09
CA VAL A 570 24.66 -1.25 -15.29
C VAL A 570 24.28 0.21 -15.07
N SER A 571 24.87 0.81 -14.04
CA SER A 571 24.64 2.20 -13.65
C SER A 571 25.91 3.03 -13.78
N TRP A 572 25.82 4.31 -14.12
CA TRP A 572 26.99 5.21 -14.22
C TRP A 572 26.57 6.67 -14.17
N ASN A 573 27.52 7.56 -13.86
CA ASN A 573 27.30 9.00 -13.83
C ASN A 573 27.85 9.69 -15.09
N THR A 574 27.22 10.79 -15.47
CA THR A 574 27.67 11.72 -16.53
C THR A 574 27.47 13.16 -16.09
N ASN A 575 28.24 14.11 -16.63
CA ASN A 575 28.08 15.54 -16.33
C ASN A 575 26.93 16.20 -17.12
N GLU A 576 26.47 15.54 -18.18
CA GLU A 576 25.30 15.94 -18.96
C GLU A 576 24.29 14.80 -19.07
N GLN A 577 23.02 15.15 -19.28
CA GLN A 577 21.94 14.17 -19.43
C GLN A 577 22.07 13.37 -20.73
N LEU A 578 21.90 12.05 -20.63
CA LEU A 578 21.78 11.17 -21.79
C LEU A 578 20.31 11.03 -22.17
N THR A 579 19.99 11.23 -23.46
CA THR A 579 18.59 11.08 -23.92
C THR A 579 18.10 9.63 -23.87
N ASN A 580 18.98 8.67 -24.19
CA ASN A 580 18.69 7.24 -24.16
C ASN A 580 19.94 6.47 -23.72
N PRO A 581 20.21 6.40 -22.41
CA PRO A 581 21.31 5.60 -21.87
C PRO A 581 21.33 4.22 -22.53
N THR A 582 22.49 3.86 -23.05
CA THR A 582 22.67 2.62 -23.83
C THR A 582 23.89 1.89 -23.31
N VAL A 583 23.79 0.57 -23.14
CA VAL A 583 24.93 -0.30 -22.88
C VAL A 583 25.10 -1.26 -24.03
N TYR A 584 26.30 -1.30 -24.61
CA TYR A 584 26.68 -2.25 -25.63
C TYR A 584 27.33 -3.46 -24.97
N TYR A 585 26.98 -4.68 -25.39
CA TYR A 585 27.50 -5.89 -24.76
C TYR A 585 27.65 -7.06 -25.74
N ASN A 586 28.49 -8.04 -25.37
CA ASN A 586 28.64 -9.31 -26.08
C ASN A 586 29.28 -10.39 -25.18
N LYS A 587 29.01 -11.67 -25.48
CA LYS A 587 29.53 -12.85 -24.77
C LYS A 587 30.93 -13.31 -25.24
N HIS A 588 31.36 -12.97 -26.47
CA HIS A 588 32.46 -13.68 -27.13
C HIS A 588 33.73 -12.87 -27.40
N GLU A 589 33.63 -11.56 -27.67
CA GLU A 589 34.76 -10.74 -28.12
C GLU A 589 34.74 -9.33 -27.49
N LYS A 590 35.85 -8.93 -26.87
CA LYS A 590 36.02 -7.64 -26.16
C LYS A 590 35.75 -6.40 -27.03
N ASN A 591 36.01 -6.48 -28.33
CA ASN A 591 35.96 -5.31 -29.23
C ASN A 591 34.77 -5.32 -30.20
N VAL A 592 33.91 -6.33 -30.13
CA VAL A 592 32.78 -6.52 -31.05
C VAL A 592 31.48 -6.61 -30.25
N LEU A 593 30.95 -5.46 -29.84
CA LEU A 593 29.74 -5.36 -29.02
C LEU A 593 28.51 -5.24 -29.93
N LYS A 594 27.97 -6.40 -30.34
CA LYS A 594 26.86 -6.50 -31.32
C LYS A 594 25.47 -6.29 -30.72
N SER A 595 25.33 -6.49 -29.41
CA SER A 595 24.07 -6.31 -28.70
C SER A 595 24.05 -4.98 -27.96
N SER A 596 22.85 -4.44 -27.73
CA SER A 596 22.68 -3.26 -26.89
C SER A 596 21.39 -3.36 -26.07
N ALA A 597 21.42 -2.80 -24.87
CA ALA A 597 20.24 -2.55 -24.03
C ALA A 597 20.13 -1.04 -23.82
N LYS A 598 18.90 -0.54 -23.66
CA LYS A 598 18.61 0.89 -23.53
C LYS A 598 17.60 1.12 -22.43
N SER A 599 17.65 2.31 -21.83
CA SER A 599 16.61 2.79 -20.93
C SER A 599 16.26 4.25 -21.24
N LYS A 600 15.31 4.79 -20.49
CA LYS A 600 15.00 6.23 -20.44
C LYS A 600 15.48 6.88 -19.14
N ILE A 601 16.24 6.15 -18.31
CA ILE A 601 16.58 6.58 -16.95
C ILE A 601 17.93 7.29 -16.98
N SER A 602 17.88 8.61 -17.12
CA SER A 602 19.00 9.54 -16.94
C SER A 602 18.50 10.70 -16.09
N THR A 603 18.68 10.59 -14.77
CA THR A 603 18.05 11.49 -13.79
C THR A 603 19.09 12.22 -12.98
N THR A 604 18.75 13.44 -12.57
CA THR A 604 19.52 14.20 -11.58
C THR A 604 18.57 14.60 -10.46
N TYR A 605 19.11 15.03 -9.33
CA TYR A 605 18.34 15.45 -8.17
C TYR A 605 18.94 16.75 -7.61
N PRO A 606 18.20 17.51 -6.78
CA PRO A 606 18.74 18.73 -6.15
C PRO A 606 20.08 18.41 -5.46
N THR A 607 21.05 19.33 -5.47
CA THR A 607 22.43 19.12 -4.95
C THR A 607 23.32 18.12 -5.70
N SER A 608 22.83 17.31 -6.64
CA SER A 608 23.69 16.46 -7.48
C SER A 608 24.40 17.29 -8.54
N SER A 609 25.73 17.12 -8.68
CA SER A 609 26.50 17.70 -9.79
C SER A 609 26.47 16.85 -11.07
N THR A 610 25.88 15.65 -11.02
CA THR A 610 25.89 14.68 -12.13
C THR A 610 24.49 14.10 -12.43
N TYR A 611 24.39 13.40 -13.55
CA TYR A 611 23.23 12.60 -13.95
C TYR A 611 23.51 11.12 -13.73
N ASN A 612 22.60 10.44 -13.03
CA ASN A 612 22.60 9.01 -12.80
C ASN A 612 21.89 8.29 -13.95
N ASN A 613 22.58 7.33 -14.56
CA ASN A 613 22.09 6.58 -15.70
C ASN A 613 21.97 5.12 -15.33
N HIS A 614 20.84 4.48 -15.65
CA HIS A 614 20.60 3.07 -15.31
C HIS A 614 20.11 2.29 -16.51
N VAL A 615 20.76 1.17 -16.85
CA VAL A 615 20.33 0.26 -17.91
C VAL A 615 20.35 -1.18 -17.41
N VAL A 616 19.22 -1.87 -17.50
CA VAL A 616 19.13 -3.31 -17.23
C VAL A 616 19.34 -4.08 -18.53
N ILE A 617 20.29 -5.02 -18.51
CA ILE A 617 20.51 -5.99 -19.57
C ILE A 617 19.83 -7.29 -19.19
N SER A 618 18.81 -7.69 -19.95
CA SER A 618 17.98 -8.89 -19.70
C SER A 618 18.44 -10.10 -20.52
N ASP A 619 17.83 -11.27 -20.27
CA ASP A 619 17.99 -12.50 -21.05
C ASP A 619 19.44 -13.00 -21.19
N LEU A 620 20.25 -12.73 -20.16
CA LEU A 620 21.62 -13.18 -20.09
C LEU A 620 21.69 -14.65 -19.69
N LYS A 621 22.75 -15.32 -20.15
CA LYS A 621 23.05 -16.67 -19.69
C LYS A 621 23.60 -16.60 -18.26
N PRO A 622 23.17 -17.49 -17.35
CA PRO A 622 23.74 -17.57 -16.01
C PRO A 622 25.21 -17.99 -16.08
N ASP A 623 25.95 -17.70 -15.01
CA ASP A 623 27.38 -18.02 -14.85
C ASP A 623 28.19 -17.79 -16.12
N THR A 624 28.05 -16.60 -16.69
CA THR A 624 28.68 -16.25 -17.97
C THR A 624 29.31 -14.87 -17.86
N THR A 625 30.58 -14.78 -18.24
CA THR A 625 31.25 -13.50 -18.42
C THR A 625 30.79 -12.81 -19.70
N TYR A 626 30.40 -11.55 -19.57
CA TYR A 626 30.05 -10.65 -20.67
C TYR A 626 31.01 -9.47 -20.72
N TYR A 627 31.36 -9.06 -21.93
CA TYR A 627 31.99 -7.77 -22.20
C TYR A 627 30.91 -6.72 -22.35
N TYR A 628 31.09 -5.56 -21.71
CA TYR A 628 30.13 -4.47 -21.81
C TYR A 628 30.82 -3.11 -21.89
N ARG A 629 30.11 -2.14 -22.46
CA ARG A 629 30.56 -0.75 -22.59
C ARG A 629 29.35 0.17 -22.54
N PRO A 630 29.19 0.98 -21.48
CA PRO A 630 28.22 2.06 -21.46
C PRO A 630 28.48 3.04 -22.62
N GLN A 631 27.44 3.71 -23.09
CA GLN A 631 27.55 4.73 -24.13
C GLN A 631 28.62 5.76 -23.76
N CYS A 632 29.46 6.14 -24.73
CA CYS A 632 30.57 7.09 -24.56
C CYS A 632 31.73 6.64 -23.65
N ALA A 633 31.72 5.43 -23.09
CA ALA A 633 32.89 4.87 -22.42
C ALA A 633 34.05 4.61 -23.40
N THR A 634 35.26 4.93 -22.95
CA THR A 634 36.50 4.80 -23.72
C THR A 634 37.12 3.39 -23.66
N GLN A 635 36.68 2.56 -22.71
CA GLN A 635 37.15 1.20 -22.51
C GLN A 635 35.99 0.19 -22.43
N THR A 636 36.32 -1.09 -22.67
CA THR A 636 35.39 -2.21 -22.46
C THR A 636 35.65 -2.89 -21.12
N TYR A 637 34.59 -3.10 -20.37
CA TYR A 637 34.55 -3.74 -19.06
C TYR A 637 34.04 -5.19 -19.16
N THR A 638 34.07 -5.91 -18.05
CA THR A 638 33.53 -7.27 -17.94
C THR A 638 32.75 -7.46 -16.66
N PHE A 639 31.66 -8.22 -16.72
CA PHE A 639 30.96 -8.74 -15.55
C PHE A 639 30.66 -10.23 -15.75
N THR A 640 30.41 -10.94 -14.66
CA THR A 640 29.87 -12.32 -14.69
C THR A 640 28.47 -12.30 -14.07
N THR A 641 27.52 -12.91 -14.76
CA THR A 641 26.13 -13.06 -14.29
C THR A 641 26.02 -13.98 -13.08
N ALA A 642 24.91 -13.89 -12.36
CA ALA A 642 24.62 -14.78 -11.25
C ALA A 642 24.61 -16.26 -11.69
N ARG A 643 24.97 -17.14 -10.78
CA ARG A 643 24.84 -18.60 -10.96
C ARG A 643 23.36 -18.98 -10.88
N SER A 644 22.96 -19.99 -11.64
CA SER A 644 21.57 -20.47 -11.61
C SER A 644 21.18 -20.97 -10.23
N ALA A 645 19.95 -20.67 -9.80
CA ALA A 645 19.38 -21.24 -8.58
C ALA A 645 19.44 -22.78 -8.62
N GLY A 646 20.11 -23.39 -7.64
CA GLY A 646 20.37 -24.83 -7.60
C GLY A 646 21.76 -25.27 -8.05
N ASP A 647 22.60 -24.34 -8.53
CA ASP A 647 24.03 -24.60 -8.71
C ASP A 647 24.70 -24.78 -7.34
N ASN A 648 25.30 -25.95 -7.13
CA ASN A 648 25.91 -26.35 -5.87
C ASN A 648 27.44 -26.19 -5.88
N ASP A 649 28.01 -25.66 -6.96
CA ASP A 649 29.44 -25.36 -7.00
C ASP A 649 29.80 -24.32 -5.93
N GLU A 650 31.00 -24.49 -5.37
CA GLU A 650 31.50 -23.59 -4.35
C GLU A 650 31.65 -22.17 -4.92
N PHE A 651 31.19 -21.19 -4.16
CA PHE A 651 31.39 -19.78 -4.45
C PHE A 651 31.57 -18.97 -3.18
N SER A 652 32.10 -17.77 -3.34
CA SER A 652 32.32 -16.84 -2.24
C SER A 652 31.74 -15.47 -2.56
N PHE A 653 31.37 -14.72 -1.52
CA PHE A 653 30.96 -13.32 -1.61
C PHE A 653 31.61 -12.51 -0.50
N ALA A 654 31.87 -11.24 -0.77
CA ALA A 654 32.38 -10.29 0.22
C ALA A 654 31.19 -9.56 0.87
N MET A 655 31.22 -9.37 2.19
CA MET A 655 30.27 -8.52 2.91
C MET A 655 31.01 -7.45 3.71
N ILE A 656 30.44 -6.24 3.64
CA ILE A 656 30.86 -5.04 4.36
C ILE A 656 29.62 -4.28 4.85
N GLY A 657 29.78 -3.46 5.87
CA GLY A 657 28.89 -2.34 6.22
C GLY A 657 29.76 -1.15 6.61
N ASP A 658 29.25 0.07 6.50
CA ASP A 658 29.82 1.23 7.20
C ASP A 658 31.23 1.58 6.67
N MET A 659 31.39 1.63 5.33
CA MET A 659 32.69 1.81 4.70
C MET A 659 33.15 3.25 4.64
N GLY A 660 32.25 4.16 4.22
CA GLY A 660 32.57 5.56 4.00
C GLY A 660 33.69 5.83 2.98
N THR A 661 34.08 7.10 2.91
CA THR A 661 35.19 7.60 2.10
C THR A 661 36.52 7.42 2.82
N PHE A 662 37.59 7.20 2.04
CA PHE A 662 38.96 7.24 2.55
C PHE A 662 39.68 8.51 2.10
N GLY A 663 40.57 9.04 2.93
CA GLY A 663 41.36 10.24 2.61
C GLY A 663 40.93 11.48 3.40
N PRO A 664 41.21 12.70 2.90
CA PRO A 664 41.02 13.93 3.66
C PRO A 664 39.58 14.19 4.13
N ASP A 665 38.59 13.74 3.34
CA ASP A 665 37.16 13.92 3.60
C ASP A 665 36.52 12.62 4.13
N GLY A 666 37.26 11.85 4.92
CA GLY A 666 36.82 10.58 5.49
C GLY A 666 37.88 9.94 6.38
N LEU A 667 37.91 8.60 6.46
CA LEU A 667 38.88 7.89 7.28
C LEU A 667 40.30 7.98 6.69
N SER A 668 41.25 8.42 7.52
CA SER A 668 42.64 8.61 7.13
C SER A 668 43.59 8.23 8.27
N THR A 669 44.87 8.63 8.16
CA THR A 669 45.84 8.49 9.26
C THR A 669 45.60 9.47 10.42
N THR A 670 44.56 10.28 10.31
CA THR A 670 44.02 11.17 11.34
C THR A 670 42.51 10.99 11.41
N VAL A 671 41.91 11.26 12.57
CA VAL A 671 40.45 11.27 12.77
C VAL A 671 40.05 12.58 13.45
N GLY A 672 38.77 12.94 13.31
CA GLY A 672 38.20 14.16 13.88
C GLY A 672 38.26 14.24 15.41
N LYS A 673 38.01 15.43 15.95
CA LYS A 673 37.98 15.65 17.40
C LYS A 673 36.83 14.85 18.03
N GLY A 674 37.16 13.88 18.88
CA GLY A 674 36.18 12.99 19.54
C GLY A 674 36.07 11.61 18.90
N ALA A 675 36.68 11.42 17.73
CA ALA A 675 36.83 10.13 17.07
C ALA A 675 38.09 9.40 17.57
N SER A 676 38.19 8.10 17.28
CA SER A 676 39.32 7.28 17.71
C SER A 676 39.70 6.23 16.65
N ASN A 677 40.89 5.62 16.82
CA ASN A 677 41.39 4.55 15.95
C ASN A 677 41.66 4.94 14.47
N PRO A 678 42.43 5.99 14.15
CA PRO A 678 42.80 6.29 12.77
C PRO A 678 43.56 5.12 12.12
N LEU A 679 43.61 5.09 10.78
CA LEU A 679 44.51 4.18 10.06
C LEU A 679 45.95 4.43 10.46
N LYS A 680 46.75 3.38 10.61
CA LYS A 680 48.20 3.55 10.81
C LYS A 680 48.89 3.85 9.47
N PRO A 681 49.99 4.61 9.45
CA PRO A 681 50.77 4.81 8.23
C PRO A 681 51.16 3.46 7.60
N GLY A 682 50.72 3.24 6.35
CA GLY A 682 50.99 2.01 5.59
C GLY A 682 49.96 0.89 5.78
N GLU A 683 48.92 1.08 6.59
CA GLU A 683 47.77 0.18 6.59
C GLU A 683 46.95 0.34 5.30
N HIS A 684 46.46 -0.77 4.77
CA HIS A 684 45.54 -0.76 3.64
C HIS A 684 44.15 -0.28 4.09
N THR A 685 43.48 0.46 3.22
CA THR A 685 42.04 0.72 3.29
C THR A 685 41.25 -0.57 2.99
N THR A 686 39.97 -0.61 3.36
CA THR A 686 39.10 -1.74 3.03
C THR A 686 38.90 -1.89 1.52
N ILE A 687 38.89 -0.79 0.76
CA ILE A 687 38.85 -0.82 -0.71
C ILE A 687 40.11 -1.49 -1.29
N GLU A 688 41.30 -1.19 -0.77
CA GLU A 688 42.56 -1.81 -1.20
C GLU A 688 42.62 -3.30 -0.82
N SER A 689 42.12 -3.65 0.36
CA SER A 689 42.00 -5.04 0.80
C SER A 689 41.07 -5.83 -0.13
N LEU A 690 39.84 -5.35 -0.35
CA LEU A 690 38.89 -5.95 -1.29
C LEU A 690 39.48 -6.06 -2.70
N THR A 691 40.18 -5.04 -3.18
CA THR A 691 40.85 -5.06 -4.49
C THR A 691 41.92 -6.14 -4.56
N THR A 692 42.71 -6.33 -3.50
CA THR A 692 43.71 -7.42 -3.40
C THR A 692 43.05 -8.79 -3.54
N PHE A 693 41.87 -8.96 -2.95
CA PHE A 693 41.11 -10.21 -2.95
C PHE A 693 40.03 -10.30 -4.04
N LYS A 694 39.98 -9.37 -5.00
CA LYS A 694 38.88 -9.22 -5.98
C LYS A 694 38.52 -10.50 -6.75
N ASN A 695 39.47 -11.40 -6.95
CA ASN A 695 39.26 -12.66 -7.66
C ASN A 695 38.81 -13.83 -6.75
N SER A 696 38.73 -13.62 -5.43
CA SER A 696 38.34 -14.63 -4.46
C SER A 696 36.84 -14.66 -4.15
N TYR A 697 36.08 -13.69 -4.65
CA TYR A 697 34.64 -13.57 -4.45
C TYR A 697 33.91 -13.18 -5.75
N ASP A 698 32.65 -13.57 -5.87
CA ASP A 698 31.81 -13.36 -7.05
C ASP A 698 31.18 -11.95 -7.06
N PHE A 699 30.72 -11.47 -5.90
CA PHE A 699 30.08 -10.17 -5.71
C PHE A 699 30.40 -9.57 -4.33
N ILE A 700 30.06 -8.29 -4.16
CA ILE A 700 30.15 -7.55 -2.88
C ILE A 700 28.74 -7.22 -2.42
N TRP A 701 28.47 -7.38 -1.12
CA TRP A 701 27.24 -6.94 -0.48
C TRP A 701 27.56 -5.91 0.61
N HIS A 702 27.07 -4.68 0.42
CA HIS A 702 27.28 -3.55 1.32
C HIS A 702 25.99 -3.26 2.10
N VAL A 703 25.99 -3.55 3.41
CA VAL A 703 24.80 -3.56 4.26
C VAL A 703 24.64 -2.21 4.98
N GLY A 704 24.32 -1.17 4.22
CA GLY A 704 24.04 0.19 4.72
C GLY A 704 25.27 1.01 5.07
N ASP A 705 25.05 2.30 5.28
CA ASP A 705 26.03 3.34 5.59
C ASP A 705 27.18 3.38 4.58
N ILE A 706 26.81 3.79 3.38
CA ILE A 706 27.60 3.64 2.16
C ILE A 706 28.76 4.63 2.16
N ALA A 707 28.45 5.93 2.07
CA ALA A 707 29.43 6.98 1.80
C ALA A 707 29.69 7.91 2.99
N TYR A 708 28.77 7.95 3.96
CA TYR A 708 28.75 8.97 5.02
C TYR A 708 28.87 10.39 4.45
N ALA A 709 28.12 10.68 3.38
CA ALA A 709 28.15 12.00 2.77
C ALA A 709 27.63 13.09 3.73
N ASP A 710 26.84 12.71 4.73
CA ASP A 710 26.35 13.52 5.84
C ASP A 710 27.43 13.87 6.88
N ALA A 711 28.56 13.16 6.87
CA ALA A 711 29.71 13.38 7.75
C ALA A 711 30.20 14.83 7.75
N TRP A 712 30.17 15.50 6.58
CA TRP A 712 30.68 16.85 6.41
C TRP A 712 30.22 17.78 7.54
N LEU A 713 28.95 17.72 7.91
CA LEU A 713 28.36 18.60 8.89
C LEU A 713 28.81 18.29 10.32
N LYS A 714 29.00 17.02 10.65
CA LYS A 714 29.50 16.57 11.97
C LYS A 714 31.00 16.81 12.09
N GLU A 715 31.77 16.52 11.05
CA GLU A 715 33.20 16.79 10.96
C GLU A 715 33.51 18.29 10.99
N GLU A 716 32.68 19.14 10.39
CA GLU A 716 32.75 20.60 10.45
C GLU A 716 32.49 21.14 11.86
N LYS A 717 31.42 20.67 12.53
CA LYS A 717 31.14 21.01 13.94
C LYS A 717 32.32 20.59 14.84
N ALA A 718 33.01 19.52 14.50
CA ALA A 718 34.19 19.02 15.21
C ALA A 718 35.53 19.68 14.79
N GLY A 719 35.54 20.47 13.70
CA GLY A 719 36.70 21.21 13.19
C GLY A 719 37.71 20.39 12.37
N TYR A 720 37.26 19.33 11.70
CA TYR A 720 38.10 18.40 10.92
C TYR A 720 38.19 18.73 9.42
N VAL A 721 37.10 19.21 8.79
CA VAL A 721 37.05 19.64 7.38
C VAL A 721 36.83 21.17 7.23
N THR A 722 36.80 21.68 5.99
CA THR A 722 36.61 23.11 5.61
C THR A 722 35.44 23.75 6.40
N PRO A 723 35.48 25.04 6.80
CA PRO A 723 34.40 25.61 7.63
C PRO A 723 33.00 25.51 6.99
N LEU A 724 32.00 25.17 7.81
CA LEU A 724 30.58 25.11 7.42
C LEU A 724 30.16 26.28 6.55
N ASN A 725 29.99 25.97 5.27
CA ASN A 725 29.56 26.92 4.27
C ASN A 725 28.12 26.65 3.86
N LYS A 726 27.16 27.13 4.65
CA LYS A 726 25.71 27.02 4.34
C LYS A 726 25.29 27.63 3.00
N THR A 727 26.18 28.33 2.29
CA THR A 727 25.92 28.91 0.97
C THR A 727 26.49 28.08 -0.19
N ASP A 728 27.14 26.96 0.09
CA ASP A 728 27.72 26.07 -0.94
C ASP A 728 26.67 25.29 -1.74
N GLY A 729 25.41 25.30 -1.28
CA GLY A 729 24.30 24.61 -1.96
C GLY A 729 24.40 23.10 -1.90
N GLY A 730 25.07 22.53 -0.90
CA GLY A 730 25.23 21.09 -0.71
C GLY A 730 26.37 20.47 -1.53
N ALA A 731 27.28 21.30 -2.03
CA ALA A 731 28.41 20.88 -2.85
C ALA A 731 29.36 19.94 -2.09
N GLU A 732 29.56 20.15 -0.78
CA GLU A 732 30.44 19.30 0.01
C GLU A 732 29.88 17.88 0.19
N TYR A 733 28.58 17.75 0.53
CA TYR A 733 27.88 16.47 0.58
C TYR A 733 27.99 15.72 -0.75
N ASP A 734 27.73 16.40 -1.87
CA ASP A 734 27.83 15.82 -3.20
C ASP A 734 29.28 15.44 -3.55
N LYS A 735 30.28 16.23 -3.15
CA LYS A 735 31.70 15.92 -3.33
C LYS A 735 32.08 14.61 -2.63
N ILE A 736 31.72 14.44 -1.36
CA ILE A 736 32.03 13.23 -0.57
C ILE A 736 31.35 12.01 -1.21
N LEU A 737 30.08 12.14 -1.57
CA LEU A 737 29.34 11.09 -2.25
C LEU A 737 30.00 10.66 -3.57
N ASN A 738 30.37 11.62 -4.42
CA ASN A 738 31.09 11.35 -5.67
C ASN A 738 32.49 10.76 -5.43
N GLN A 739 33.19 11.18 -4.38
CA GLN A 739 34.48 10.61 -4.00
C GLN A 739 34.36 9.13 -3.65
N PHE A 740 33.37 8.74 -2.86
CA PHE A 740 33.09 7.33 -2.55
C PHE A 740 32.90 6.50 -3.84
N TYR A 741 32.06 6.98 -4.75
CA TYR A 741 31.79 6.27 -5.99
C TYR A 741 33.00 6.19 -6.92
N ASN A 742 33.83 7.24 -6.95
CA ASN A 742 35.10 7.22 -7.69
C ASN A 742 36.07 6.19 -7.11
N GLN A 743 36.17 6.09 -5.77
CA GLN A 743 37.07 5.15 -5.09
C GLN A 743 36.62 3.69 -5.28
N THR A 744 35.31 3.46 -5.38
CA THR A 744 34.74 2.10 -5.49
C THR A 744 34.59 1.61 -6.93
N GLU A 745 34.65 2.47 -7.95
CA GLU A 745 34.50 2.09 -9.36
C GLU A 745 35.43 0.94 -9.79
N GLY A 746 36.66 0.90 -9.25
CA GLY A 746 37.61 -0.19 -9.51
C GLY A 746 37.08 -1.58 -9.13
N LEU A 747 36.15 -1.65 -8.18
CA LEU A 747 35.44 -2.85 -7.75
C LEU A 747 34.08 -2.97 -8.45
N SER A 748 33.24 -1.94 -8.37
CA SER A 748 31.84 -1.95 -8.79
C SER A 748 31.63 -1.99 -10.31
N SER A 749 32.64 -1.63 -11.11
CA SER A 749 32.63 -1.82 -12.57
C SER A 749 32.99 -3.24 -13.04
N ALA A 750 33.35 -4.12 -12.11
CA ALA A 750 33.82 -5.48 -12.43
C ALA A 750 33.13 -6.57 -11.62
N LYS A 751 32.60 -6.22 -10.44
CA LYS A 751 31.87 -7.11 -9.55
C LYS A 751 30.49 -6.51 -9.28
N PRO A 752 29.41 -7.31 -9.33
CA PRO A 752 28.12 -6.88 -8.81
C PRO A 752 28.29 -6.38 -7.37
N TYR A 753 27.72 -5.22 -7.10
CA TYR A 753 27.83 -4.49 -5.85
C TYR A 753 26.41 -4.26 -5.33
N MET A 754 25.95 -5.19 -4.51
CA MET A 754 24.60 -5.21 -3.95
C MET A 754 24.57 -4.33 -2.70
N VAL A 755 23.53 -3.53 -2.50
CA VAL A 755 23.47 -2.57 -1.38
C VAL A 755 22.14 -2.60 -0.64
N GLY A 756 22.17 -2.35 0.66
CA GLY A 756 21.01 -1.92 1.46
C GLY A 756 21.20 -0.49 1.97
N PRO A 757 20.12 0.18 2.40
CA PRO A 757 20.22 1.47 3.09
C PRO A 757 20.65 1.27 4.55
N GLY A 758 21.38 2.24 5.08
CA GLY A 758 21.55 2.48 6.52
C GLY A 758 21.07 3.90 6.88
N ASN A 759 21.20 4.27 8.14
CA ASN A 759 20.65 5.55 8.63
C ASN A 759 21.39 6.76 8.04
N HIS A 760 22.66 6.62 7.68
CA HIS A 760 23.42 7.70 7.03
C HIS A 760 23.01 7.97 5.58
N GLU A 761 22.15 7.12 5.00
CA GLU A 761 21.52 7.43 3.72
C GLU A 761 20.24 8.27 3.88
N ALA A 762 19.66 8.36 5.08
CA ALA A 762 18.36 8.99 5.30
C ALA A 762 18.38 10.49 5.05
N ASN A 763 19.36 11.20 5.63
CA ASN A 763 19.51 12.64 5.50
C ASN A 763 20.95 13.15 5.76
N CYS A 764 21.16 14.47 5.66
CA CYS A 764 22.47 15.12 5.72
C CYS A 764 23.06 15.38 7.12
N ASP A 765 22.31 15.16 8.21
CA ASP A 765 22.75 15.42 9.60
C ASP A 765 22.36 14.28 10.56
N ASN A 766 22.00 13.12 10.01
CA ASN A 766 21.49 11.96 10.74
C ASN A 766 20.49 12.33 11.85
N GLY A 767 19.47 13.15 11.50
CA GLY A 767 18.37 13.52 12.40
C GLY A 767 18.63 14.67 13.41
N SER A 768 19.84 15.23 13.47
CA SER A 768 20.20 16.23 14.51
C SER A 768 19.60 17.63 14.30
N ASP A 769 19.73 18.21 13.10
CA ASP A 769 19.10 19.47 12.67
C ASP A 769 18.74 19.37 11.18
N LEU A 770 17.52 18.94 10.87
CA LEU A 770 17.10 18.79 9.47
C LEU A 770 16.94 20.14 8.73
N THR A 771 16.91 21.27 9.43
CA THR A 771 16.67 22.59 8.81
C THR A 771 17.80 23.07 7.92
N ILE A 772 18.98 22.46 8.07
CA ILE A 772 20.17 22.74 7.27
C ILE A 772 20.33 21.77 6.10
N CYS A 773 19.55 20.69 6.06
CA CYS A 773 19.56 19.75 4.94
C CYS A 773 18.78 20.29 3.75
N LEU A 774 19.41 20.24 2.58
CA LEU A 774 18.76 20.60 1.33
C LEU A 774 17.89 19.43 0.85
N PRO A 775 16.85 19.68 0.02
CA PRO A 775 15.93 18.63 -0.42
C PRO A 775 16.59 17.39 -1.04
N GLY A 776 17.72 17.55 -1.74
CA GLY A 776 18.48 16.44 -2.34
C GLY A 776 19.32 15.61 -1.38
N GLN A 777 19.42 16.05 -0.13
CA GLN A 777 20.14 15.42 0.96
C GLN A 777 19.17 14.93 2.05
N LEU A 778 17.87 14.85 1.73
CA LEU A 778 16.81 14.35 2.60
C LEU A 778 16.20 13.10 1.97
N ASN A 779 15.52 12.31 2.81
CA ASN A 779 14.64 11.23 2.42
C ASN A 779 15.26 10.21 1.45
N PHE A 780 16.51 9.79 1.71
CA PHE A 780 17.24 8.81 0.89
C PHE A 780 17.45 9.21 -0.58
N THR A 781 17.31 10.50 -0.94
CA THR A 781 17.29 10.94 -2.35
C THR A 781 18.57 10.55 -3.11
N GLY A 782 19.74 10.82 -2.53
CA GLY A 782 21.03 10.45 -3.15
C GLY A 782 21.22 8.94 -3.28
N TYR A 783 20.83 8.17 -2.26
CA TYR A 783 20.90 6.71 -2.27
C TYR A 783 20.00 6.10 -3.36
N GLN A 784 18.74 6.55 -3.44
CA GLN A 784 17.78 6.09 -4.43
C GLN A 784 18.24 6.38 -5.86
N ALA A 785 18.87 7.54 -6.09
CA ALA A 785 19.31 7.94 -7.41
C ALA A 785 20.56 7.20 -7.91
N HIS A 786 21.47 6.78 -7.03
CA HIS A 786 22.76 6.21 -7.45
C HIS A 786 22.71 4.72 -7.77
N TRP A 787 21.80 3.99 -7.14
CA TRP A 787 21.70 2.54 -7.22
C TRP A 787 20.47 2.08 -8.01
N ASN A 788 20.54 0.86 -8.55
CA ASN A 788 19.43 0.21 -9.23
C ASN A 788 19.44 -1.28 -8.89
N MET A 789 18.84 -1.60 -7.75
CA MET A 789 18.75 -2.94 -7.17
C MET A 789 17.58 -3.75 -7.76
N PRO A 790 17.57 -5.10 -7.66
CA PRO A 790 16.58 -5.96 -8.30
C PRO A 790 15.22 -6.00 -7.60
N SER A 791 14.72 -4.86 -7.13
CA SER A 791 13.42 -4.75 -6.47
C SER A 791 12.27 -5.08 -7.42
N ALA A 792 12.33 -4.61 -8.68
CA ALA A 792 11.31 -4.92 -9.68
C ALA A 792 11.22 -6.43 -9.97
N GLU A 793 12.34 -7.13 -10.02
CA GLU A 793 12.43 -8.58 -10.28
C GLU A 793 11.96 -9.42 -9.09
N SER A 794 12.21 -8.95 -7.86
CA SER A 794 11.83 -9.63 -6.61
C SER A 794 10.49 -9.19 -6.04
N GLY A 795 9.84 -8.18 -6.65
CA GLY A 795 8.61 -7.57 -6.15
C GLY A 795 8.79 -6.70 -4.90
N GLY A 796 10.03 -6.26 -4.62
CA GLY A 796 10.37 -5.29 -3.58
C GLY A 796 10.16 -3.84 -4.02
N VAL A 797 10.76 -2.88 -3.31
CA VAL A 797 10.59 -1.43 -3.58
C VAL A 797 11.93 -0.70 -3.65
N GLY A 798 12.10 0.08 -4.73
CA GLY A 798 13.24 0.98 -4.91
C GLY A 798 14.59 0.25 -4.74
N ASN A 799 15.47 0.81 -3.91
CA ASN A 799 16.69 0.13 -3.48
C ASN A 799 16.59 -0.39 -2.04
N PHE A 800 15.42 -0.27 -1.41
CA PHE A 800 15.25 -0.46 0.04
C PHE A 800 15.16 -1.92 0.45
N TRP A 801 14.33 -2.70 -0.24
CA TRP A 801 14.24 -4.15 0.00
C TRP A 801 14.01 -4.91 -1.30
N TYR A 802 14.70 -6.03 -1.42
CA TYR A 802 14.71 -6.88 -2.60
C TYR A 802 15.37 -8.23 -2.28
N SER A 803 15.21 -9.20 -3.17
CA SER A 803 15.87 -10.51 -3.08
C SER A 803 16.52 -10.90 -4.41
N PHE A 804 17.46 -11.83 -4.36
CA PHE A 804 18.08 -12.43 -5.54
C PHE A 804 18.66 -13.80 -5.23
N ASP A 805 18.75 -14.66 -6.26
CA ASP A 805 19.41 -15.96 -6.15
C ASP A 805 20.82 -15.88 -6.73
N HIS A 806 21.78 -16.54 -6.07
CA HIS A 806 23.09 -16.85 -6.65
C HIS A 806 23.50 -18.26 -6.21
N GLY A 807 23.44 -19.19 -7.16
CA GLY A 807 23.78 -20.60 -6.93
C GLY A 807 22.84 -21.27 -5.94
N SER A 808 23.38 -21.79 -4.83
CA SER A 808 22.63 -22.53 -3.81
C SER A 808 22.09 -21.64 -2.69
N VAL A 809 22.10 -20.32 -2.86
CA VAL A 809 21.67 -19.34 -1.86
C VAL A 809 20.60 -18.41 -2.43
N HIS A 810 19.57 -18.18 -1.61
CA HIS A 810 18.62 -17.09 -1.76
C HIS A 810 19.02 -15.94 -0.81
N PHE A 811 19.26 -14.76 -1.36
CA PHE A 811 19.71 -13.57 -0.65
C PHE A 811 18.57 -12.56 -0.51
N ILE A 812 18.45 -11.95 0.67
CA ILE A 812 17.40 -10.99 1.00
C ILE A 812 18.04 -9.75 1.60
N GLN A 813 17.83 -8.60 0.98
CA GLN A 813 18.07 -7.30 1.60
C GLN A 813 16.75 -6.76 2.13
N PHE A 814 16.66 -6.49 3.42
CA PHE A 814 15.55 -5.76 4.03
C PHE A 814 16.05 -4.40 4.56
N ASN A 815 15.12 -3.46 4.73
CA ASN A 815 15.33 -2.11 5.19
C ASN A 815 15.02 -2.01 6.69
N THR A 816 16.04 -1.69 7.49
CA THR A 816 15.92 -1.47 8.93
C THR A 816 15.61 -0.03 9.31
N GLU A 817 15.51 0.88 8.35
CA GLU A 817 15.38 2.31 8.62
C GLU A 817 13.92 2.78 8.58
N THR A 818 13.12 2.33 7.60
CA THR A 818 11.74 2.79 7.39
C THR A 818 10.82 1.68 6.83
N ASP A 819 9.53 1.98 6.65
CA ASP A 819 8.50 1.10 6.08
C ASP A 819 8.18 -0.19 6.88
N PHE A 820 8.30 -0.13 8.20
CA PHE A 820 7.73 -1.09 9.14
C PHE A 820 7.26 -0.37 10.41
N LEU A 821 6.51 -1.05 11.27
CA LEU A 821 5.93 -0.41 12.46
C LEU A 821 7.02 0.11 13.41
N ASN A 822 6.99 1.41 13.72
CA ASN A 822 7.94 2.12 14.58
C ASN A 822 9.37 2.08 14.02
N ALA A 823 9.52 2.18 12.71
CA ALA A 823 10.83 2.14 12.10
C ALA A 823 11.68 3.35 12.56
N PRO A 824 12.98 3.17 12.88
CA PRO A 824 13.79 4.21 13.50
C PRO A 824 13.80 5.55 12.78
N ASP A 825 13.87 5.53 11.45
CA ASP A 825 14.05 6.71 10.63
C ASP A 825 12.71 7.27 10.10
N GLU A 826 11.58 6.58 10.34
CA GLU A 826 10.27 7.06 9.88
C GLU A 826 9.86 8.38 10.56
N PRO A 827 8.95 9.18 9.99
CA PRO A 827 8.42 10.35 10.68
C PRO A 827 7.89 9.97 12.07
N GLY A 828 8.47 10.56 13.12
CA GLY A 828 8.16 10.23 14.52
C GLY A 828 8.87 9.00 15.11
N GLY A 829 9.76 8.35 14.34
CA GLY A 829 10.66 7.29 14.79
C GLY A 829 11.76 7.78 15.72
N GLU A 830 12.44 6.84 16.39
CA GLU A 830 13.40 7.15 17.45
C GLU A 830 14.67 7.88 16.98
N GLY A 831 15.08 7.71 15.73
CA GLY A 831 16.26 8.40 15.20
C GLY A 831 15.99 9.83 14.74
N ALA A 832 14.70 10.22 14.63
CA ALA A 832 14.26 11.56 14.22
C ALA A 832 14.75 12.01 12.82
N GLU A 833 15.13 11.06 11.95
CA GLU A 833 15.54 11.31 10.57
C GLU A 833 14.37 11.75 9.68
N ASN A 834 13.13 11.44 10.07
CA ASN A 834 11.88 11.82 9.39
C ASN A 834 11.87 11.47 7.88
N ALA A 835 12.26 10.25 7.56
CA ALA A 835 12.41 9.72 6.21
C ALA A 835 11.47 8.54 5.94
N GLY A 836 10.92 8.48 4.72
CA GLY A 836 9.86 7.57 4.32
C GLY A 836 8.45 8.08 4.70
N PRO A 837 7.42 7.25 4.53
CA PRO A 837 7.49 5.89 3.96
C PRO A 837 7.73 5.90 2.44
N PHE A 838 8.29 4.82 1.90
CA PHE A 838 8.47 4.59 0.46
C PHE A 838 7.48 3.57 -0.11
N ALA A 839 6.71 2.91 0.75
CA ALA A 839 5.61 2.04 0.37
C ALA A 839 4.41 2.18 1.31
N VAL A 840 3.29 1.57 0.95
CA VAL A 840 2.14 1.51 1.86
C VAL A 840 2.50 0.77 3.14
N SER A 841 1.90 1.17 4.26
CA SER A 841 2.16 0.59 5.57
C SER A 841 2.10 -0.96 5.56
N GLY A 842 3.13 -1.59 6.12
CA GLY A 842 3.28 -3.05 6.18
C GLY A 842 3.72 -3.73 4.87
N ALA A 843 3.95 -2.98 3.78
CA ALA A 843 4.36 -3.56 2.49
C ALA A 843 5.66 -4.35 2.58
N GLN A 844 6.66 -3.85 3.31
CA GLN A 844 7.93 -4.54 3.47
C GLN A 844 7.76 -5.90 4.17
N ILE A 845 7.01 -5.94 5.27
CA ILE A 845 6.75 -7.16 6.04
C ILE A 845 5.96 -8.18 5.22
N ALA A 846 4.95 -7.71 4.47
CA ALA A 846 4.17 -8.55 3.58
C ALA A 846 5.02 -9.12 2.43
N TRP A 847 5.88 -8.29 1.84
CA TRP A 847 6.84 -8.71 0.82
C TRP A 847 7.80 -9.76 1.36
N LEU A 848 8.45 -9.49 2.49
CA LEU A 848 9.44 -10.40 3.09
C LEU A 848 8.82 -11.77 3.39
N LYS A 849 7.61 -11.79 3.94
CA LYS A 849 6.87 -13.03 4.19
C LYS A 849 6.61 -13.81 2.90
N LYS A 850 6.18 -13.12 1.84
CA LYS A 850 5.90 -13.73 0.54
C LYS A 850 7.16 -14.27 -0.12
N ASP A 851 8.24 -13.50 -0.09
CA ASP A 851 9.54 -13.84 -0.65
C ASP A 851 10.10 -15.09 0.05
N LEU A 852 10.19 -15.08 1.39
CA LEU A 852 10.60 -16.23 2.19
C LEU A 852 9.74 -17.48 1.94
N ALA A 853 8.43 -17.33 1.80
CA ALA A 853 7.51 -18.43 1.50
C ALA A 853 7.73 -19.02 0.09
N SER A 854 8.29 -18.24 -0.83
CA SER A 854 8.52 -18.66 -2.22
C SER A 854 9.79 -19.50 -2.38
N VAL A 855 10.69 -19.48 -1.39
CA VAL A 855 12.01 -20.13 -1.48
C VAL A 855 11.88 -21.64 -1.63
N ASN A 856 12.37 -22.15 -2.75
CA ASN A 856 12.53 -23.59 -2.95
C ASN A 856 13.84 -24.08 -2.33
N ARG A 857 13.80 -24.49 -1.07
CA ARG A 857 14.96 -25.02 -0.31
C ARG A 857 15.64 -26.26 -0.90
N LYS A 858 15.09 -26.86 -1.97
CA LYS A 858 15.80 -27.90 -2.74
C LYS A 858 16.78 -27.31 -3.77
N LYS A 859 16.54 -26.10 -4.25
CA LYS A 859 17.42 -25.36 -5.15
C LYS A 859 18.34 -24.41 -4.38
N THR A 860 17.75 -23.61 -3.50
CA THR A 860 18.46 -22.65 -2.66
C THR A 860 18.34 -23.09 -1.20
N PRO A 861 19.08 -24.13 -0.78
CA PRO A 861 19.00 -24.63 0.59
C PRO A 861 19.40 -23.56 1.61
N TRP A 862 20.33 -22.67 1.27
CA TRP A 862 20.73 -21.54 2.10
C TRP A 862 19.81 -20.34 1.87
N VAL A 863 19.36 -19.72 2.97
CA VAL A 863 18.69 -18.42 2.95
C VAL A 863 19.49 -17.46 3.82
N VAL A 864 19.98 -16.37 3.23
CA VAL A 864 20.81 -15.35 3.89
C VAL A 864 20.10 -14.01 3.80
N ALA A 865 19.86 -13.38 4.93
CA ALA A 865 19.23 -12.06 5.00
C ALA A 865 20.22 -11.01 5.51
N ALA A 866 20.05 -9.75 5.10
CA ALA A 866 20.80 -8.63 5.64
C ALA A 866 19.92 -7.39 5.81
N GLY A 867 20.18 -6.65 6.87
CA GLY A 867 19.59 -5.35 7.20
C GLY A 867 20.58 -4.59 8.07
N HIS A 868 20.60 -3.27 8.00
CA HIS A 868 21.71 -2.49 8.54
C HIS A 868 21.77 -2.51 10.07
N ARG A 869 20.70 -2.13 10.78
CA ARG A 869 20.68 -2.05 12.25
C ARG A 869 20.57 -3.43 12.92
N PRO A 870 21.49 -3.80 13.85
CA PRO A 870 21.46 -5.08 14.56
C PRO A 870 20.56 -5.05 15.81
N TRP A 871 20.05 -6.23 16.19
CA TRP A 871 19.33 -6.46 17.46
C TRP A 871 19.95 -7.54 18.37
N TYR A 872 21.01 -8.20 17.90
CA TYR A 872 21.92 -8.94 18.79
C TYR A 872 23.28 -8.31 18.62
N VAL A 873 23.72 -7.54 19.62
CA VAL A 873 25.00 -6.83 19.61
C VAL A 873 25.39 -6.42 21.03
N SER A 874 26.67 -6.35 21.34
CA SER A 874 27.21 -5.89 22.63
C SER A 874 27.27 -4.36 22.72
N THR A 875 26.17 -3.69 22.39
CA THR A 875 25.92 -2.24 22.57
C THR A 875 24.43 -1.96 22.32
N THR A 876 24.04 -0.70 22.06
CA THR A 876 22.66 -0.32 21.74
C THR A 876 22.08 -1.15 20.59
N GLU A 877 20.90 -1.72 20.82
CA GLU A 877 20.15 -2.62 19.95
C GLU A 877 18.99 -1.90 19.25
N CYS A 878 18.55 -2.39 18.07
CA CYS A 878 17.30 -1.97 17.44
C CYS A 878 16.16 -2.96 17.79
N ILE A 879 15.40 -2.66 18.85
CA ILE A 879 14.33 -3.55 19.32
C ILE A 879 13.18 -3.63 18.31
N GLU A 880 12.86 -2.52 17.67
CA GLU A 880 11.82 -2.37 16.66
C GLU A 880 12.12 -3.25 15.45
N CYS A 881 13.37 -3.26 15.00
CA CYS A 881 13.86 -4.16 13.96
C CYS A 881 13.67 -5.63 14.36
N GLN A 882 14.03 -5.99 15.60
CA GLN A 882 13.86 -7.36 16.08
C GLN A 882 12.40 -7.81 16.03
N LEU A 883 11.50 -6.99 16.58
CA LEU A 883 10.07 -7.26 16.64
C LEU A 883 9.44 -7.40 15.25
N ALA A 884 9.90 -6.60 14.30
CA ALA A 884 9.41 -6.61 12.93
C ALA A 884 9.87 -7.84 12.14
N PHE A 885 11.16 -8.19 12.23
CA PHE A 885 11.77 -9.14 11.29
C PHE A 885 12.05 -10.52 11.88
N GLU A 886 12.55 -10.62 13.12
CA GLU A 886 12.98 -11.90 13.72
C GLU A 886 11.88 -12.99 13.68
N PRO A 887 10.59 -12.70 13.95
CA PRO A 887 9.55 -13.72 13.89
C PRO A 887 9.43 -14.40 12.51
N LEU A 888 9.53 -13.63 11.42
CA LEU A 888 9.47 -14.17 10.06
C LEU A 888 10.74 -14.95 9.72
N LEU A 889 11.92 -14.43 10.10
CA LEU A 889 13.19 -15.09 9.86
C LEU A 889 13.25 -16.46 10.55
N LEU A 890 12.69 -16.56 11.77
CA LEU A 890 12.52 -17.81 12.50
C LEU A 890 11.48 -18.73 11.85
N GLU A 891 10.30 -18.21 11.49
CA GLU A 891 9.20 -18.98 10.88
C GLU A 891 9.66 -19.72 9.61
N TYR A 892 10.39 -19.02 8.74
CA TYR A 892 10.85 -19.55 7.46
C TYR A 892 12.24 -20.19 7.51
N GLY A 893 12.87 -20.21 8.70
CA GLY A 893 14.15 -20.87 8.95
C GLY A 893 15.29 -20.27 8.11
N VAL A 894 15.45 -18.95 8.19
CA VAL A 894 16.62 -18.23 7.64
C VAL A 894 17.89 -18.76 8.31
N ASP A 895 18.95 -18.95 7.53
CA ASP A 895 20.16 -19.63 8.00
C ASP A 895 21.18 -18.64 8.60
N LEU A 896 21.31 -17.45 8.02
CA LEU A 896 22.28 -16.40 8.40
C LEU A 896 21.64 -15.02 8.25
N VAL A 897 21.87 -14.13 9.21
CA VAL A 897 21.48 -12.71 9.20
C VAL A 897 22.71 -11.85 9.41
N LEU A 898 22.90 -10.86 8.54
CA LEU A 898 24.06 -9.98 8.50
C LEU A 898 23.64 -8.54 8.80
N HIS A 899 24.45 -7.85 9.60
CA HIS A 899 24.22 -6.47 10.00
C HIS A 899 25.49 -5.62 9.87
N GLY A 900 25.31 -4.30 9.73
CA GLY A 900 26.34 -3.27 9.82
C GLY A 900 26.17 -2.44 11.09
N HIS A 901 26.15 -1.11 10.94
CA HIS A 901 25.77 -0.06 11.89
C HIS A 901 26.68 0.13 13.11
N LYS A 902 27.13 -0.97 13.73
CA LYS A 902 28.04 -0.92 14.87
C LYS A 902 29.46 -1.17 14.39
N HIS A 903 30.37 -0.24 14.68
CA HIS A 903 31.69 -0.17 14.04
C HIS A 903 32.72 -1.10 14.68
N PHE A 904 32.37 -2.37 14.81
CA PHE A 904 33.23 -3.48 15.18
C PHE A 904 32.67 -4.79 14.60
N TYR A 905 33.48 -5.84 14.63
CA TYR A 905 33.04 -7.18 14.28
C TYR A 905 32.52 -7.91 15.52
N GLU A 906 31.31 -8.44 15.44
CA GLU A 906 30.77 -9.35 16.43
C GLU A 906 30.10 -10.56 15.79
N ARG A 907 30.51 -11.75 16.25
CA ARG A 907 29.89 -13.02 15.87
C ARG A 907 29.16 -13.61 17.05
N HIS A 908 27.91 -13.98 16.80
CA HIS A 908 27.05 -14.64 17.78
C HIS A 908 26.98 -16.15 17.53
N ALA A 909 26.37 -16.88 18.47
CA ALA A 909 25.76 -18.17 18.18
C ALA A 909 24.53 -18.01 17.26
N ALA A 910 23.88 -19.11 16.89
CA ALA A 910 22.53 -19.01 16.34
C ALA A 910 21.53 -18.70 17.46
N VAL A 911 20.61 -17.77 17.21
CA VAL A 911 19.77 -17.20 18.28
C VAL A 911 18.29 -17.24 17.91
N ASN A 912 17.48 -17.70 18.85
CA ASN A 912 16.02 -17.58 18.81
C ASN A 912 15.56 -16.91 20.10
N ASN A 913 15.18 -15.64 20.03
CA ASN A 913 14.71 -14.86 21.18
C ASN A 913 15.64 -15.03 22.41
N GLY A 914 16.93 -14.73 22.21
CA GLY A 914 18.00 -14.88 23.21
C GLY A 914 18.46 -16.32 23.51
N THR A 915 17.75 -17.36 23.06
CA THR A 915 18.17 -18.75 23.25
C THR A 915 19.22 -19.14 22.21
N THR A 916 20.37 -19.63 22.67
CA THR A 916 21.51 -19.91 21.79
C THR A 916 21.64 -21.38 21.38
N THR A 917 22.11 -21.62 20.16
CA THR A 917 22.59 -22.91 19.67
C THR A 917 23.87 -22.68 18.87
N GLU A 918 24.93 -23.44 19.17
CA GLU A 918 26.19 -23.28 18.44
C GLU A 918 26.04 -23.61 16.94
N ILE A 919 26.78 -22.88 16.12
CA ILE A 919 26.61 -22.87 14.65
C ILE A 919 27.03 -24.18 13.98
N GLU A 920 27.89 -24.97 14.62
CA GLU A 920 28.29 -26.30 14.18
C GLU A 920 27.26 -27.39 14.52
N ASN A 921 26.26 -27.07 15.36
CA ASN A 921 25.31 -28.02 15.93
C ASN A 921 23.94 -28.05 15.24
N ASN A 922 23.90 -27.82 13.92
CA ASN A 922 22.66 -27.82 13.12
C ASN A 922 21.55 -26.93 13.72
N PRO A 923 21.82 -25.63 13.94
CA PRO A 923 20.83 -24.74 14.50
C PRO A 923 19.63 -24.61 13.55
N LYS A 924 18.42 -24.53 14.13
CA LYS A 924 17.21 -24.16 13.38
C LYS A 924 17.04 -22.64 13.28
N ALA A 925 17.52 -21.93 14.30
CA ALA A 925 17.50 -20.48 14.35
C ALA A 925 18.56 -19.87 13.42
N PRO A 926 18.40 -18.59 13.01
CA PRO A 926 19.42 -17.89 12.25
C PRO A 926 20.70 -17.68 13.04
N TRP A 927 21.83 -17.72 12.34
CA TRP A 927 23.12 -17.25 12.84
C TRP A 927 23.26 -15.74 12.58
N TYR A 928 23.62 -14.96 13.60
CA TYR A 928 23.77 -13.51 13.51
C TYR A 928 25.24 -13.08 13.51
N LEU A 929 25.57 -12.11 12.65
CA LEU A 929 26.90 -11.49 12.56
C LEU A 929 26.76 -9.99 12.29
N VAL A 930 27.48 -9.19 13.07
CA VAL A 930 27.59 -7.74 12.93
C VAL A 930 28.98 -7.40 12.40
N ASN A 931 29.05 -6.61 11.34
CA ASN A 931 30.30 -6.04 10.85
C ASN A 931 30.06 -4.68 10.18
N GLY A 932 30.01 -3.62 10.98
CA GLY A 932 30.10 -2.23 10.53
C GLY A 932 31.52 -1.66 10.58
N ALA A 933 32.55 -2.50 10.50
CA ALA A 933 33.93 -2.07 10.69
C ALA A 933 34.67 -1.80 9.37
N ALA A 934 33.98 -1.40 8.28
CA ALA A 934 34.66 -1.28 7.00
C ALA A 934 35.46 0.02 6.84
N GLY A 935 35.12 1.12 7.50
CA GLY A 935 35.97 2.32 7.39
C GLY A 935 35.37 3.67 7.74
N HIS A 936 34.27 3.72 8.49
CA HIS A 936 33.66 4.96 8.97
C HIS A 936 34.66 6.02 9.48
N TYR A 937 34.37 7.30 9.24
CA TYR A 937 35.27 8.43 9.54
C TYR A 937 35.48 8.69 11.04
N ASP A 938 34.49 8.41 11.91
CA ASP A 938 34.68 8.49 13.37
C ASP A 938 35.49 7.31 13.94
N GLY A 939 35.72 6.31 13.09
CA GLY A 939 36.45 5.10 13.39
C GLY A 939 35.66 4.03 14.13
N LEU A 940 36.36 3.20 14.91
CA LEU A 940 35.80 2.00 15.53
C LEU A 940 35.14 2.30 16.88
N ASP A 941 34.00 1.65 17.14
CA ASP A 941 33.30 1.74 18.42
C ASP A 941 33.96 0.86 19.50
N VAL A 942 33.66 1.18 20.76
CA VAL A 942 34.02 0.35 21.91
C VAL A 942 32.80 -0.47 22.35
N PRO A 943 32.83 -1.80 22.23
CA PRO A 943 31.73 -2.65 22.66
C PRO A 943 31.60 -2.70 24.19
N ASP A 944 30.37 -2.80 24.67
CA ASP A 944 30.04 -2.86 26.11
C ASP A 944 30.50 -4.17 26.75
N THR A 945 31.01 -4.10 27.99
CA THR A 945 31.40 -5.28 28.76
C THR A 945 30.63 -5.38 30.08
N PRO A 946 30.17 -6.58 30.49
CA PRO A 946 30.32 -7.88 29.80
C PRO A 946 29.51 -7.95 28.50
N TYR A 947 30.06 -8.63 27.49
CA TYR A 947 29.39 -8.86 26.20
C TYR A 947 28.07 -9.61 26.38
N VAL A 948 27.14 -9.43 25.44
CA VAL A 948 25.84 -10.12 25.47
C VAL A 948 26.05 -11.64 25.44
N SER A 949 25.18 -12.38 26.13
CA SER A 949 25.32 -13.84 26.29
C SER A 949 25.30 -14.64 24.97
N THR A 950 24.78 -14.04 23.90
CA THR A 950 24.76 -14.61 22.55
C THR A 950 26.11 -14.48 21.83
N SER A 951 26.99 -13.58 22.29
CA SER A 951 28.28 -13.28 21.69
C SER A 951 29.26 -14.45 21.79
N ARG A 952 30.10 -14.64 20.77
CA ARG A 952 31.15 -15.67 20.71
C ARG A 952 32.51 -15.08 20.36
N LYS A 953 32.54 -14.00 19.60
CA LYS A 953 33.77 -13.30 19.22
C LYS A 953 33.49 -11.84 18.95
N VAL A 954 34.30 -10.97 19.53
CA VAL A 954 34.29 -9.52 19.29
C VAL A 954 35.69 -9.11 18.84
N ILE A 955 35.78 -8.31 17.77
CA ILE A 955 37.04 -7.77 17.24
C ILE A 955 36.83 -6.30 16.86
N SER A 956 37.61 -5.42 17.47
CA SER A 956 37.71 -4.00 17.06
C SER A 956 38.93 -3.83 16.14
N ALA A 957 38.72 -4.04 14.84
CA ALA A 957 39.67 -3.76 13.79
C ALA A 957 38.91 -3.46 12.49
N TYR A 958 39.43 -2.58 11.63
CA TYR A 958 38.81 -2.39 10.32
C TYR A 958 38.94 -3.66 9.48
N GLY A 959 37.86 -4.07 8.83
CA GLY A 959 37.83 -5.34 8.11
C GLY A 959 36.54 -5.62 7.38
N TRP A 960 36.53 -6.76 6.70
CA TRP A 960 35.40 -7.24 5.91
C TRP A 960 35.30 -8.77 6.02
N ASN A 961 34.13 -9.32 5.68
CA ASN A 961 33.89 -10.75 5.73
C ASN A 961 33.97 -11.39 4.33
N LEU A 962 34.81 -12.43 4.19
CA LEU A 962 34.73 -13.36 3.06
C LEU A 962 33.87 -14.55 3.45
N PHE A 963 32.69 -14.66 2.87
CA PHE A 963 31.84 -15.83 3.03
C PHE A 963 32.07 -16.82 1.90
N THR A 964 32.13 -18.11 2.23
CA THR A 964 32.27 -19.21 1.26
C THR A 964 31.16 -20.23 1.47
N VAL A 965 30.39 -20.48 0.42
CA VAL A 965 29.33 -21.48 0.39
C VAL A 965 29.92 -22.74 -0.24
N HIS A 966 30.37 -23.69 0.59
CA HIS A 966 31.08 -24.88 0.12
C HIS A 966 30.15 -25.88 -0.58
N ASN A 967 28.95 -26.00 -0.03
CA ASN A 967 27.89 -26.90 -0.49
C ASN A 967 26.64 -26.57 0.32
N CYS A 968 25.59 -27.36 0.14
CA CYS A 968 24.34 -27.15 0.85
C CYS A 968 24.40 -27.40 2.38
N THR A 969 25.48 -27.88 2.98
CA THR A 969 25.57 -28.17 4.43
C THR A 969 26.60 -27.33 5.17
N HIS A 970 27.62 -26.80 4.48
CA HIS A 970 28.67 -25.98 5.08
C HIS A 970 28.74 -24.60 4.42
N LEU A 971 28.65 -23.56 5.24
CA LEU A 971 28.89 -22.16 4.87
C LEU A 971 29.89 -21.58 5.88
N SER A 972 31.03 -21.06 5.41
CA SER A 972 32.05 -20.47 6.26
C SER A 972 32.17 -18.96 6.09
N THR A 973 32.75 -18.29 7.09
CA THR A 973 33.19 -16.90 7.01
C THR A 973 34.61 -16.74 7.52
N GLN A 974 35.34 -15.78 6.96
CA GLN A 974 36.59 -15.26 7.49
C GLN A 974 36.45 -13.75 7.66
N PHE A 975 36.75 -13.24 8.86
CA PHE A 975 36.90 -11.80 9.08
C PHE A 975 38.35 -11.41 8.76
N ILE A 976 38.53 -10.64 7.70
CA ILE A 976 39.82 -10.21 7.17
C ILE A 976 40.04 -8.76 7.62
N ALA A 977 41.08 -8.52 8.41
CA ALA A 977 41.49 -7.18 8.77
C ALA A 977 42.04 -6.44 7.55
N SER A 978 41.45 -5.29 7.24
CA SER A 978 41.78 -4.51 6.05
C SER A 978 43.24 -4.07 6.09
N GLY A 979 43.71 -3.53 7.21
CA GLY A 979 45.02 -2.89 7.32
C GLY A 979 46.22 -3.73 6.89
N ASN A 980 46.14 -5.06 6.99
CA ASN A 980 47.24 -5.97 6.65
C ASN A 980 46.81 -7.31 6.03
N ASN A 981 45.53 -7.46 5.66
CA ASN A 981 44.95 -8.65 5.06
C ASN A 981 45.03 -9.93 5.92
N THR A 982 45.21 -9.81 7.24
CA THR A 982 45.23 -10.99 8.13
C THR A 982 43.82 -11.44 8.49
N ILE A 983 43.63 -12.76 8.59
CA ILE A 983 42.38 -13.36 9.08
C ILE A 983 42.41 -13.33 10.61
N LEU A 984 41.45 -12.64 11.23
CA LEU A 984 41.38 -12.51 12.69
C LEU A 984 40.28 -13.39 13.33
N ASP A 985 39.33 -13.86 12.54
CA ASP A 985 38.34 -14.85 12.95
C ASP A 985 37.90 -15.72 11.77
N SER A 986 37.50 -16.96 12.06
CA SER A 986 36.92 -17.87 11.09
C SER A 986 35.87 -18.75 11.76
N ALA A 987 34.76 -19.01 11.06
CA ALA A 987 33.67 -19.82 11.58
C ALA A 987 32.95 -20.57 10.44
N THR A 988 32.33 -21.72 10.76
CA THR A 988 31.57 -22.53 9.80
C THR A 988 30.22 -22.92 10.36
N LEU A 989 29.15 -22.48 9.70
CA LEU A 989 27.78 -22.91 9.95
C LEU A 989 27.55 -24.28 9.31
N ILE A 990 27.12 -25.25 10.12
CA ILE A 990 26.89 -26.63 9.69
C ILE A 990 25.40 -26.99 9.83
N LYS A 991 24.75 -27.33 8.72
CA LYS A 991 23.36 -27.82 8.67
C LYS A 991 23.31 -29.31 8.32
N LYS A 992 22.54 -30.10 9.08
CA LYS A 992 22.26 -31.52 8.81
C LYS A 992 21.05 -31.63 7.89
N ARG A 993 21.28 -31.49 6.58
CA ARG A 993 20.26 -31.64 5.53
C ARG A 993 20.78 -32.45 4.35
N SER A 994 19.89 -33.16 3.67
CA SER A 994 20.21 -33.93 2.47
C SER A 994 19.79 -33.14 1.24
N CYS A 995 20.73 -32.96 0.32
CA CYS A 995 20.53 -32.19 -0.91
C CYS A 995 20.47 -33.18 -2.06
N LYS A 996 19.54 -32.94 -2.99
CA LYS A 996 19.27 -33.83 -4.11
C LYS A 996 19.84 -33.28 -5.39
#